data_AF-A0A812UZT3-F1
#
_entry.id   AF-A0A812UZT3-F1
#
_cell.length_a   1.000
_cell.length_b   1.000
_cell.length_c   1.000
_cell.angle_alpha   90.00
_cell.angle_beta   90.00
_cell.angle_gamma   90.00
#
_symmetry.space_group_name_H-M   'P 1'
#
loop_
_entity.id
_entity.type
_entity.pdbx_description
1 polymer ?
#
loop_
_entity_poly.entity_id
_entity_poly.type
_entity_poly.pdbx_seq_one_letter_code
_entity_poly.pdbx_strand_id
1 'polypeptide(L)'
;MWRVGWTATAREFHGQGNEELGVADAEVLFRTNGPDLSALARVADEVRARNVGQEVTYVRNRNINFTNVCVKRCGFCAFSRTGIDQEGYFLPLEEILRRAGEAQALGATEVCIQAGLPPDMDGSLYPTIARALKSEYPSLHIHAFSPEEVLWGARRSHCSVEEYLLQLKEAGVGSLPGTSAEILDDDLRHQVAKGRLSVAQWVQVISTAHRLGLPTTATMMFGFCESPKHLASHLVLLRSLQKRAQEAGQRGFTEFVPLGFVASEAPMWKETRAGVRVRPGPTGAEVLRAHAVARLVLNPALPGGIENLQVSWVKEGFRMAQLMLHAGANDLGGTLMNESISTAAGAQHGQLAKPSELRRLVWELGGRSVAERYTTYEIARRFESPASDSWEDLDEAEARAETSRDAPAESLEKISDSTATFGSFHKMISSSDYRFRDRRPSDGRTAFRQAGGSLPKAPGSGAQRFFASPRAAGRVVTYSPSYTMIPSYECFNTCTYCNFRSPVTKEGRDWMSDEVARQRLDAPSLRAAGVDEILVMAGEVHPKAPNRAAWVSRAESICSLALECGFLPHTNIGPLSRDEMARLRAVNASMGLMLEQAASLSVHRFAPSKQPSVRLEQLRQAGELRVPFTTGLLIGVGEDASQRLHSLELLAQLAEEFWHIQEVILQPHSLGTSQRLQPETQSQESPKALFGREALDALPDLVTEARKMLPQEVQIQVPPNLFLHGSFSKAGCFKGVLTLGSKKKKAEQTKMLFQEDGDVLIMAGDFQAEFQHGVPPRSEWDSLMQNPMFTAMEAWEKAGVMREIDYHQNAPPGVKHEIP
;
A
#
# COMPACT_ATOMS: atom_id res chain seq x y z
N MET A 1 -32.12 33.43 -26.04
CA MET A 1 -33.39 32.68 -26.10
C MET A 1 -33.26 31.57 -27.16
N TRP A 2 -32.20 30.75 -27.04
CA TRP A 2 -31.80 29.77 -28.06
C TRP A 2 -32.66 28.50 -27.94
N ARG A 3 -33.55 28.30 -28.92
CA ARG A 3 -34.23 27.04 -29.21
C ARG A 3 -33.17 26.04 -29.69
N VAL A 4 -32.70 25.16 -28.83
CA VAL A 4 -31.94 23.97 -29.24
C VAL A 4 -32.96 22.88 -29.55
N GLY A 5 -33.15 22.60 -30.84
CA GLY A 5 -34.01 21.54 -31.33
C GLY A 5 -33.37 20.17 -31.09
N TRP A 6 -33.67 19.56 -29.95
CA TRP A 6 -33.27 18.18 -29.62
C TRP A 6 -34.03 17.10 -30.43
N THR A 7 -35.11 17.46 -31.12
CA THR A 7 -35.89 16.52 -31.93
C THR A 7 -35.27 16.20 -33.29
N ALA A 8 -34.33 17.03 -33.78
CA ALA A 8 -33.61 16.76 -35.04
C ALA A 8 -32.36 15.89 -34.80
N THR A 9 -31.60 16.13 -33.73
CA THR A 9 -30.37 15.37 -33.41
C THR A 9 -30.67 13.94 -32.97
N ALA A 10 -31.77 13.69 -32.24
CA ALA A 10 -32.17 12.31 -31.91
C ALA A 10 -32.56 11.49 -33.16
N ARG A 11 -33.01 12.14 -34.25
CA ARG A 11 -33.23 11.50 -35.56
C ARG A 11 -31.94 11.36 -36.38
N GLU A 12 -30.97 12.26 -36.26
CA GLU A 12 -29.65 12.09 -36.88
C GLU A 12 -28.81 11.00 -36.18
N PHE A 13 -28.94 10.84 -34.87
CA PHE A 13 -28.44 9.65 -34.14
C PHE A 13 -29.20 8.37 -34.49
N HIS A 14 -30.43 8.49 -34.99
CA HIS A 14 -31.25 7.39 -35.48
C HIS A 14 -31.28 7.32 -37.01
N GLY A 15 -30.19 6.81 -37.58
CA GLY A 15 -30.19 6.24 -38.92
C GLY A 15 -29.48 7.10 -39.96
N GLN A 16 -28.13 7.04 -39.94
CA GLN A 16 -27.27 6.86 -41.12
C GLN A 16 -25.76 6.91 -40.77
N GLY A 17 -25.36 7.38 -39.59
CA GLY A 17 -23.95 7.36 -39.15
C GLY A 17 -23.68 6.33 -38.06
N ASN A 18 -22.92 5.28 -38.37
CA ASN A 18 -22.23 4.44 -37.36
C ASN A 18 -21.05 5.22 -36.76
N GLU A 19 -21.29 6.45 -36.28
CA GLU A 19 -20.22 7.34 -35.82
C GLU A 19 -19.93 7.13 -34.34
N GLU A 20 -18.63 6.96 -34.04
CA GLU A 20 -18.14 6.82 -32.68
C GLU A 20 -18.23 8.15 -31.92
N LEU A 21 -18.87 8.14 -30.74
CA LEU A 21 -18.90 9.32 -29.86
C LEU A 21 -17.52 9.61 -29.26
N GLY A 22 -16.97 10.80 -29.49
CA GLY A 22 -15.72 11.24 -28.89
C GLY A 22 -15.88 11.71 -27.45
N VAL A 23 -14.77 12.11 -26.82
CA VAL A 23 -14.77 12.67 -25.45
C VAL A 23 -15.62 13.95 -25.38
N ALA A 24 -15.53 14.82 -26.40
CA ALA A 24 -16.30 16.06 -26.43
C ALA A 24 -17.81 15.81 -26.48
N ASP A 25 -18.26 14.85 -27.30
CA ASP A 25 -19.67 14.50 -27.42
C ASP A 25 -20.19 13.90 -26.12
N ALA A 26 -19.45 12.93 -25.56
CA ALA A 26 -19.80 12.31 -24.29
C ALA A 26 -19.84 13.33 -23.14
N GLU A 27 -18.92 14.30 -23.11
CA GLU A 27 -18.90 15.38 -22.11
C GLU A 27 -20.17 16.24 -22.20
N VAL A 28 -20.65 16.55 -23.40
CA VAL A 28 -21.92 17.27 -23.61
C VAL A 28 -23.08 16.47 -23.04
N LEU A 29 -23.14 15.16 -23.33
CA LEU A 29 -24.20 14.29 -22.80
C LEU A 29 -24.14 14.17 -21.27
N PHE A 30 -22.94 14.18 -20.68
CA PHE A 30 -22.76 14.20 -19.22
C PHE A 30 -23.22 15.52 -18.55
N ARG A 31 -23.48 16.58 -19.34
CA ARG A 31 -24.02 17.86 -18.87
C ARG A 31 -25.53 17.99 -19.09
N THR A 32 -26.19 17.00 -19.70
CA THR A 32 -27.62 17.01 -19.99
C THR A 32 -28.48 17.01 -18.72
N ASN A 33 -29.51 17.86 -18.67
CA ASN A 33 -30.39 18.04 -17.52
C ASN A 33 -31.86 18.23 -17.96
N GLY A 34 -32.80 18.14 -17.01
CA GLY A 34 -34.21 18.45 -17.26
C GLY A 34 -34.86 17.51 -18.30
N PRO A 35 -35.72 18.02 -19.19
CA PRO A 35 -36.40 17.20 -20.21
C PRO A 35 -35.45 16.42 -21.12
N ASP A 36 -34.30 17.01 -21.47
CA ASP A 36 -33.32 16.38 -22.34
C ASP A 36 -32.71 15.11 -21.71
N LEU A 37 -32.67 15.02 -20.37
CA LEU A 37 -32.20 13.83 -19.67
C LEU A 37 -33.17 12.64 -19.87
N SER A 38 -34.47 12.92 -19.96
CA SER A 38 -35.46 11.89 -20.25
C SER A 38 -35.36 11.41 -21.69
N ALA A 39 -35.10 12.33 -22.62
CA ALA A 39 -34.81 11.98 -24.02
C ALA A 39 -33.54 11.12 -24.14
N LEU A 40 -32.47 11.50 -23.43
CA LEU A 40 -31.22 10.75 -23.38
C LEU A 40 -31.43 9.30 -22.89
N ALA A 41 -32.16 9.12 -21.79
CA ALA A 41 -32.48 7.79 -21.26
C ALA A 41 -33.29 6.95 -22.27
N ARG A 42 -34.29 7.55 -22.92
CA ARG A 42 -35.12 6.89 -23.95
C ARG A 42 -34.29 6.43 -25.14
N VAL A 43 -33.36 7.28 -25.62
CA VAL A 43 -32.46 6.93 -26.73
C VAL A 43 -31.51 5.81 -26.33
N ALA A 44 -30.94 5.86 -25.13
CA ALA A 44 -30.09 4.78 -24.61
C ALA A 44 -30.85 3.45 -24.50
N ASP A 45 -32.10 3.47 -24.05
CA ASP A 45 -32.95 2.27 -23.97
C ASP A 45 -33.28 1.69 -25.34
N GLU A 46 -33.57 2.55 -26.32
CA GLU A 46 -33.80 2.15 -27.71
C GLU A 46 -32.53 1.54 -28.34
N VAL A 47 -31.37 2.16 -28.12
CA VAL A 47 -30.07 1.62 -28.57
C VAL A 47 -29.80 0.26 -27.91
N ARG A 48 -30.07 0.12 -26.61
CA ARG A 48 -29.98 -1.18 -25.95
C ARG A 48 -30.90 -2.19 -26.63
N ALA A 49 -32.19 -1.88 -26.76
CA ALA A 49 -33.20 -2.82 -27.25
C ALA A 49 -32.87 -3.35 -28.64
N ARG A 50 -32.32 -2.51 -29.52
CA ARG A 50 -31.88 -2.90 -30.87
C ARG A 50 -30.68 -3.84 -30.88
N ASN A 51 -29.77 -3.68 -29.94
CA ASN A 51 -28.47 -4.37 -29.97
C ASN A 51 -28.41 -5.61 -29.09
N VAL A 52 -29.07 -5.60 -27.92
CA VAL A 52 -29.03 -6.71 -26.94
C VAL A 52 -30.41 -7.22 -26.55
N GLY A 53 -31.49 -6.68 -27.15
CA GLY A 53 -32.85 -7.19 -26.96
C GLY A 53 -33.49 -6.83 -25.61
N GLN A 54 -34.48 -7.64 -25.21
CA GLN A 54 -35.32 -7.42 -24.02
C GLN A 54 -34.93 -8.31 -22.82
N GLU A 55 -33.99 -9.23 -23.00
CA GLU A 55 -33.52 -10.14 -21.95
C GLU A 55 -32.67 -9.36 -20.94
N VAL A 56 -33.02 -9.49 -19.67
CA VAL A 56 -32.25 -8.96 -18.53
C VAL A 56 -31.59 -10.13 -17.82
N THR A 57 -30.29 -10.03 -17.59
CA THR A 57 -29.52 -11.13 -17.00
C THR A 57 -29.12 -10.88 -15.55
N TYR A 58 -28.88 -11.96 -14.81
CA TYR A 58 -28.24 -11.96 -13.50
C TYR A 58 -27.41 -13.23 -13.30
N VAL A 59 -26.43 -13.20 -12.39
CA VAL A 59 -25.58 -14.36 -12.02
C VAL A 59 -25.78 -14.73 -10.56
N ARG A 60 -25.73 -16.03 -10.24
CA ARG A 60 -25.67 -16.49 -8.84
C ARG A 60 -24.22 -16.54 -8.40
N ASN A 61 -23.83 -15.60 -7.54
CA ASN A 61 -22.45 -15.46 -7.09
C ASN A 61 -22.32 -15.17 -5.58
N ARG A 62 -21.11 -15.43 -5.08
CA ARG A 62 -20.68 -15.08 -3.72
C ARG A 62 -19.42 -14.23 -3.76
N ASN A 63 -19.41 -13.15 -2.97
CA ASN A 63 -18.20 -12.35 -2.76
C ASN A 63 -17.43 -12.92 -1.57
N ILE A 64 -16.14 -13.19 -1.78
CA ILE A 64 -15.22 -13.66 -0.73
C ILE A 64 -14.07 -12.68 -0.66
N ASN A 65 -14.18 -11.74 0.28
CA ASN A 65 -13.08 -10.84 0.61
C ASN A 65 -12.20 -11.51 1.67
N PHE A 66 -11.03 -12.00 1.29
CA PHE A 66 -10.20 -12.80 2.21
C PHE A 66 -9.35 -11.95 3.16
N THR A 67 -9.21 -10.66 2.92
CA THR A 67 -8.64 -9.72 3.90
C THR A 67 -9.08 -8.29 3.58
N ASN A 68 -9.23 -7.47 4.61
CA ASN A 68 -9.42 -6.03 4.49
C ASN A 68 -8.15 -5.22 4.81
N VAL A 69 -7.02 -5.86 5.11
CA VAL A 69 -5.76 -5.17 5.40
C VAL A 69 -5.11 -4.71 4.11
N CYS A 70 -4.82 -3.40 4.00
CA CYS A 70 -4.34 -2.83 2.74
C CYS A 70 -3.37 -1.65 2.94
N VAL A 71 -2.25 -1.67 2.21
CA VAL A 71 -1.23 -0.60 2.23
C VAL A 71 -1.67 0.69 1.51
N LYS A 72 -2.63 0.65 0.58
CA LYS A 72 -2.91 1.78 -0.34
C LYS A 72 -3.70 2.96 0.26
N ARG A 73 -4.29 2.81 1.46
CA ARG A 73 -5.00 3.87 2.22
C ARG A 73 -5.84 4.82 1.33
N CYS A 74 -6.62 4.26 0.41
CA CYS A 74 -7.44 5.04 -0.52
C CYS A 74 -8.47 5.88 0.24
N GLY A 75 -8.57 7.17 -0.08
CA GLY A 75 -9.48 8.09 0.60
C GLY A 75 -10.96 7.71 0.42
N PHE A 76 -11.34 7.09 -0.69
CA PHE A 76 -12.72 6.63 -0.91
C PHE A 76 -13.04 5.27 -0.27
N CYS A 77 -12.05 4.52 0.20
CA CYS A 77 -12.23 3.13 0.61
C CYS A 77 -12.51 3.04 2.11
N ALA A 78 -13.77 2.77 2.46
CA ALA A 78 -14.17 2.49 3.84
C ALA A 78 -13.84 1.06 4.30
N PHE A 79 -13.49 0.17 3.35
CA PHE A 79 -13.21 -1.24 3.64
C PHE A 79 -11.79 -1.46 4.17
N SER A 80 -10.80 -0.70 3.71
CA SER A 80 -9.40 -0.93 4.07
C SER A 80 -9.11 -0.66 5.55
N ARG A 81 -8.31 -1.52 6.15
CA ARG A 81 -7.77 -1.38 7.51
C ARG A 81 -6.24 -1.48 7.50
N THR A 82 -5.61 -0.95 8.53
CA THR A 82 -4.17 -1.17 8.76
C THR A 82 -3.95 -2.54 9.41
N GLY A 83 -2.74 -3.10 9.34
CA GLY A 83 -2.43 -4.42 9.93
C GLY A 83 -2.52 -4.45 11.46
N ILE A 84 -2.51 -3.29 12.12
CA ILE A 84 -2.64 -3.13 13.58
C ILE A 84 -4.07 -2.84 14.03
N ASP A 85 -4.97 -2.58 13.07
CA ASP A 85 -6.35 -2.25 13.35
C ASP A 85 -7.06 -3.44 14.00
N GLN A 86 -7.89 -3.18 15.01
CA GLN A 86 -8.68 -4.22 15.64
C GLN A 86 -9.71 -4.81 14.68
N GLU A 87 -10.10 -4.10 13.62
CA GLU A 87 -11.02 -4.59 12.59
C GLU A 87 -10.32 -5.28 11.40
N GLY A 88 -8.98 -5.34 11.41
CA GLY A 88 -8.18 -6.01 10.39
C GLY A 88 -8.30 -7.54 10.47
N TYR A 89 -8.65 -8.21 9.37
CA TYR A 89 -8.76 -9.66 9.31
C TYR A 89 -8.02 -10.30 8.13
N PHE A 90 -7.74 -11.60 8.24
CA PHE A 90 -7.19 -12.45 7.20
C PHE A 90 -7.81 -13.84 7.28
N LEU A 91 -8.61 -14.22 6.28
CA LEU A 91 -9.26 -15.52 6.23
C LEU A 91 -8.24 -16.59 5.84
N PRO A 92 -8.17 -17.71 6.58
CA PRO A 92 -7.36 -18.84 6.18
C PRO A 92 -8.01 -19.59 5.00
N LEU A 93 -7.23 -20.45 4.33
CA LEU A 93 -7.67 -21.09 3.09
C LEU A 93 -8.90 -21.98 3.30
N GLU A 94 -8.95 -22.70 4.42
CA GLU A 94 -10.09 -23.54 4.81
C GLU A 94 -11.39 -22.74 4.90
N GLU A 95 -11.34 -21.50 5.39
CA GLU A 95 -12.53 -20.65 5.50
C GLU A 95 -12.97 -20.11 4.13
N ILE A 96 -12.00 -19.82 3.24
CA ILE A 96 -12.30 -19.47 1.84
C ILE A 96 -13.00 -20.64 1.14
N LEU A 97 -12.49 -21.86 1.30
CA LEU A 97 -13.06 -23.08 0.72
C LEU A 97 -14.43 -23.40 1.30
N ARG A 98 -14.62 -23.23 2.62
CA ARG A 98 -15.91 -23.44 3.28
C ARG A 98 -16.99 -22.51 2.71
N ARG A 99 -16.69 -21.21 2.59
CA ARG A 99 -17.60 -20.20 2.01
C ARG A 99 -17.92 -20.48 0.54
N ALA A 100 -16.95 -20.94 -0.24
CA ALA A 100 -17.18 -21.35 -1.63
C ALA A 100 -18.07 -22.60 -1.73
N GLY A 101 -17.88 -23.58 -0.84
CA GLY A 101 -18.73 -24.77 -0.76
C GLY A 101 -20.18 -24.45 -0.42
N GLU A 102 -20.41 -23.54 0.53
CA GLU A 102 -21.74 -23.02 0.83
C GLU A 102 -22.36 -22.33 -0.40
N ALA A 103 -21.59 -21.50 -1.10
CA ALA A 103 -22.08 -20.84 -2.31
C ALA A 103 -22.51 -21.87 -3.36
N GLN A 104 -21.69 -22.90 -3.59
CA GLN A 104 -22.01 -23.97 -4.54
C GLN A 104 -23.25 -24.77 -4.11
N ALA A 105 -23.40 -25.06 -2.82
CA ALA A 105 -24.58 -25.74 -2.27
C ALA A 105 -25.86 -24.91 -2.48
N LEU A 106 -25.74 -23.58 -2.50
CA LEU A 106 -26.81 -22.63 -2.86
C LEU A 106 -26.91 -22.38 -4.37
N GLY A 107 -26.26 -23.20 -5.20
CA GLY A 107 -26.34 -23.13 -6.65
C GLY A 107 -25.55 -21.98 -7.28
N ALA A 108 -24.64 -21.32 -6.56
CA ALA A 108 -23.77 -20.32 -7.16
C ALA A 108 -22.92 -20.94 -8.28
N THR A 109 -22.75 -20.19 -9.37
CA THR A 109 -21.90 -20.54 -10.51
C THR A 109 -20.59 -19.77 -10.51
N GLU A 110 -20.48 -18.76 -9.64
CA GLU A 110 -19.34 -17.84 -9.56
C GLU A 110 -18.95 -17.56 -8.11
N VAL A 111 -17.64 -17.51 -7.86
CA VAL A 111 -17.08 -16.83 -6.69
C VAL A 111 -16.25 -15.62 -7.14
N CYS A 112 -16.56 -14.46 -6.56
CA CYS A 112 -15.81 -13.24 -6.76
C CYS A 112 -14.84 -13.05 -5.60
N ILE A 113 -13.54 -13.02 -5.88
CA ILE A 113 -12.49 -12.97 -4.84
C ILE A 113 -11.69 -11.69 -4.98
N GLN A 114 -11.67 -10.92 -3.91
CA GLN A 114 -10.93 -9.67 -3.80
C GLN A 114 -10.30 -9.55 -2.41
N ALA A 115 -9.35 -8.65 -2.26
CA ALA A 115 -8.70 -8.39 -1.00
C ALA A 115 -8.09 -7.00 -0.92
N GLY A 116 -7.75 -6.61 0.31
CA GLY A 116 -6.70 -5.64 0.54
C GLY A 116 -5.33 -6.14 0.09
N LEU A 117 -4.32 -5.29 0.23
CA LEU A 117 -2.91 -5.60 -0.08
C LEU A 117 -2.09 -5.60 1.20
N PRO A 118 -1.97 -6.73 1.93
CA PRO A 118 -1.18 -6.77 3.16
C PRO A 118 0.33 -6.65 2.85
N PRO A 119 1.11 -5.91 3.68
CA PRO A 119 2.51 -5.57 3.40
C PRO A 119 3.44 -6.79 3.25
N ASP A 120 3.20 -7.87 4.00
CA ASP A 120 4.05 -9.08 4.00
C ASP A 120 3.46 -10.28 3.25
N MET A 121 2.42 -10.06 2.45
CA MET A 121 1.76 -11.16 1.78
C MET A 121 2.68 -11.84 0.76
N ASP A 122 2.71 -13.17 0.76
CA ASP A 122 3.40 -13.96 -0.27
C ASP A 122 2.65 -13.80 -1.61
N GLY A 123 3.36 -13.45 -2.68
CA GLY A 123 2.76 -13.31 -4.00
C GLY A 123 2.11 -14.60 -4.50
N SER A 124 2.61 -15.77 -4.11
CA SER A 124 2.06 -17.08 -4.49
C SER A 124 0.69 -17.39 -3.87
N LEU A 125 0.22 -16.59 -2.91
CA LEU A 125 -1.05 -16.82 -2.23
C LEU A 125 -2.24 -16.77 -3.22
N TYR A 126 -2.26 -15.81 -4.13
CA TYR A 126 -3.39 -15.67 -5.05
C TYR A 126 -3.54 -16.88 -5.99
N PRO A 127 -2.49 -17.38 -6.68
CA PRO A 127 -2.54 -18.66 -7.39
C PRO A 127 -2.88 -19.85 -6.47
N THR A 128 -2.44 -19.84 -5.22
CA THR A 128 -2.73 -20.93 -4.27
C THR A 128 -4.22 -20.99 -3.94
N ILE A 129 -4.85 -19.86 -3.65
CA ILE A 129 -6.30 -19.76 -3.41
C ILE A 129 -7.06 -20.25 -4.65
N ALA A 130 -6.72 -19.74 -5.83
CA ALA A 130 -7.38 -20.13 -7.08
C ALA A 130 -7.27 -21.64 -7.34
N ARG A 131 -6.08 -22.23 -7.17
CA ARG A 131 -5.84 -23.66 -7.39
C ARG A 131 -6.63 -24.53 -6.41
N ALA A 132 -6.67 -24.14 -5.14
CA ALA A 132 -7.44 -24.85 -4.13
C ALA A 132 -8.94 -24.83 -4.44
N LEU A 133 -9.49 -23.65 -4.77
CA LEU A 133 -10.89 -23.51 -5.16
C LEU A 133 -11.22 -24.31 -6.42
N LYS A 134 -10.35 -24.28 -7.43
CA LYS A 134 -10.60 -25.02 -8.68
C LYS A 134 -10.50 -26.53 -8.49
N SER A 135 -9.65 -26.99 -7.57
CA SER A 135 -9.51 -28.40 -7.22
C SER A 135 -10.74 -28.92 -6.48
N GLU A 136 -11.21 -28.20 -5.46
CA GLU A 136 -12.36 -28.61 -4.64
C GLU A 136 -13.69 -28.40 -5.36
N TYR A 137 -13.83 -27.29 -6.09
CA TYR A 137 -15.08 -26.88 -6.74
C TYR A 137 -14.85 -26.58 -8.22
N PRO A 138 -14.58 -27.60 -9.06
CA PRO A 138 -14.22 -27.41 -10.46
C PRO A 138 -15.32 -26.75 -11.31
N SER A 139 -16.59 -26.82 -10.87
CA SER A 139 -17.72 -26.19 -11.57
C SER A 139 -17.84 -24.68 -11.31
N LEU A 140 -17.22 -24.16 -10.23
CA LEU A 140 -17.29 -22.73 -9.93
C LEU A 140 -16.37 -21.96 -10.87
N HIS A 141 -16.91 -20.86 -11.42
CA HIS A 141 -16.11 -19.86 -12.11
C HIS A 141 -15.40 -18.99 -11.08
N ILE A 142 -14.09 -18.85 -11.21
CA ILE A 142 -13.27 -18.01 -10.33
C ILE A 142 -13.11 -16.65 -11.01
N HIS A 143 -13.90 -15.67 -10.57
CA HIS A 143 -13.78 -14.27 -10.95
C HIS A 143 -12.93 -13.54 -9.91
N ALA A 144 -11.62 -13.44 -10.13
CA ALA A 144 -10.71 -13.09 -9.03
C ALA A 144 -9.62 -12.09 -9.40
N PHE A 145 -9.27 -11.30 -8.38
CA PHE A 145 -8.13 -10.40 -8.29
C PHE A 145 -8.20 -9.21 -9.24
N SER A 146 -8.33 -8.03 -8.65
CA SER A 146 -8.29 -6.75 -9.36
C SER A 146 -6.93 -6.52 -10.03
N PRO A 147 -6.85 -5.61 -11.02
CA PRO A 147 -5.58 -5.19 -11.61
C PRO A 147 -4.51 -4.75 -10.61
N GLU A 148 -4.91 -4.14 -9.49
CA GLU A 148 -3.99 -3.77 -8.40
C GLU A 148 -3.43 -5.03 -7.71
N GLU A 149 -4.26 -6.03 -7.42
CA GLU A 149 -3.85 -7.28 -6.81
C GLU A 149 -2.96 -8.11 -7.74
N VAL A 150 -3.25 -8.12 -9.05
CA VAL A 150 -2.39 -8.76 -10.06
C VAL A 150 -1.02 -8.09 -10.09
N LEU A 151 -0.97 -6.75 -10.12
CA LEU A 151 0.29 -6.01 -10.12
C LEU A 151 1.07 -6.22 -8.81
N TRP A 152 0.37 -6.22 -7.67
CA TRP A 152 0.94 -6.50 -6.36
C TRP A 152 1.52 -7.92 -6.30
N GLY A 153 0.73 -8.92 -6.69
CA GLY A 153 1.14 -10.32 -6.73
C GLY A 153 2.35 -10.57 -7.65
N ALA A 154 2.37 -9.95 -8.83
CA ALA A 154 3.50 -10.02 -9.76
C ALA A 154 4.78 -9.43 -9.13
N ARG A 155 4.68 -8.24 -8.50
CA ARG A 155 5.81 -7.60 -7.81
C ARG A 155 6.33 -8.43 -6.65
N ARG A 156 5.42 -8.96 -5.83
CA ARG A 156 5.73 -9.82 -4.67
C ARG A 156 6.32 -11.17 -5.10
N SER A 157 5.98 -11.66 -6.29
CA SER A 157 6.54 -12.87 -6.88
C SER A 157 7.79 -12.61 -7.73
N HIS A 158 8.21 -11.35 -7.84
CA HIS A 158 9.35 -10.91 -8.67
C HIS A 158 9.27 -11.36 -10.14
N CYS A 159 8.06 -11.35 -10.71
CA CYS A 159 7.83 -11.68 -12.12
C CYS A 159 7.09 -10.56 -12.85
N SER A 160 7.00 -10.67 -14.17
CA SER A 160 6.19 -9.78 -14.99
C SER A 160 4.69 -9.99 -14.76
N VAL A 161 3.89 -8.99 -15.13
CA VAL A 161 2.41 -9.08 -15.11
C VAL A 161 1.92 -10.23 -16.01
N GLU A 162 2.57 -10.46 -17.15
CA GLU A 162 2.22 -11.53 -18.09
C GLU A 162 2.45 -12.91 -17.49
N GLU A 163 3.64 -13.17 -16.93
CA GLU A 163 3.95 -14.42 -16.24
C GLU A 163 3.00 -14.67 -15.08
N TYR A 164 2.65 -13.62 -14.33
CA TYR A 164 1.76 -13.75 -13.19
C TYR A 164 0.32 -14.05 -13.61
N LEU A 165 -0.20 -13.39 -14.65
CA LEU A 165 -1.52 -13.68 -15.22
C LEU A 165 -1.60 -15.09 -15.79
N LEU A 166 -0.52 -15.59 -16.41
CA LEU A 166 -0.43 -16.99 -16.84
C LEU A 166 -0.54 -17.95 -15.64
N GLN A 167 0.19 -17.68 -14.55
CA GLN A 167 0.08 -18.49 -13.33
C GLN A 167 -1.34 -18.49 -12.74
N LEU A 168 -2.02 -17.33 -12.73
CA LEU A 168 -3.41 -17.23 -12.28
C LEU A 168 -4.36 -18.02 -13.19
N LYS A 169 -4.19 -17.92 -14.52
CA LYS A 169 -4.97 -18.68 -15.49
C LYS A 169 -4.78 -20.18 -15.30
N GLU A 170 -3.53 -20.64 -15.18
CA GLU A 170 -3.18 -22.04 -14.92
C GLU A 170 -3.72 -22.54 -13.58
N ALA A 171 -3.77 -21.66 -12.56
CA ALA A 171 -4.39 -21.96 -11.28
C ALA A 171 -5.92 -22.05 -11.33
N GLY A 172 -6.56 -21.67 -12.44
CA GLY A 172 -8.00 -21.81 -12.64
C GLY A 172 -8.79 -20.50 -12.56
N VAL A 173 -8.14 -19.33 -12.50
CA VAL A 173 -8.83 -18.05 -12.65
C VAL A 173 -9.44 -17.95 -14.05
N GLY A 174 -10.75 -17.73 -14.10
CA GLY A 174 -11.52 -17.70 -15.35
C GLY A 174 -11.76 -16.30 -15.91
N SER A 175 -11.79 -15.28 -15.05
CA SER A 175 -11.88 -13.87 -15.45
C SER A 175 -11.42 -12.95 -14.31
N LEU A 176 -11.11 -11.68 -14.64
CA LEU A 176 -10.67 -10.68 -13.65
C LEU A 176 -11.71 -9.58 -13.44
N PRO A 177 -11.96 -9.15 -12.19
CA PRO A 177 -12.77 -7.97 -11.91
C PRO A 177 -12.06 -6.70 -12.41
N GLY A 178 -12.79 -5.84 -13.12
CA GLY A 178 -12.34 -4.55 -13.63
C GLY A 178 -12.23 -3.45 -12.59
N THR A 179 -12.16 -3.80 -11.31
CA THR A 179 -12.02 -2.85 -10.21
C THR A 179 -10.63 -2.19 -10.24
N SER A 180 -10.36 -1.28 -9.31
CA SER A 180 -9.15 -0.45 -9.30
C SER A 180 -9.01 0.55 -10.44
N ALA A 181 -10.05 0.69 -11.26
CA ALA A 181 -10.19 1.74 -12.25
C ALA A 181 -10.59 3.07 -11.61
N GLU A 182 -11.60 3.08 -10.71
CA GLU A 182 -12.30 4.28 -10.24
C GLU A 182 -12.58 5.26 -11.39
N ILE A 183 -11.75 6.30 -11.51
CA ILE A 183 -11.61 7.11 -12.70
C ILE A 183 -10.19 6.92 -13.24
N LEU A 184 -10.07 6.62 -14.52
CA LEU A 184 -8.79 6.43 -15.21
C LEU A 184 -8.18 7.80 -15.60
N ASP A 185 -7.87 8.60 -14.59
CA ASP A 185 -7.20 9.90 -14.68
C ASP A 185 -6.18 10.01 -13.54
N ASP A 186 -4.89 10.11 -13.85
CA ASP A 186 -3.82 10.05 -12.84
C ASP A 186 -3.84 11.26 -11.88
N ASP A 187 -4.21 12.45 -12.35
CA ASP A 187 -4.31 13.65 -11.52
C ASP A 187 -5.42 13.51 -10.48
N LEU A 188 -6.58 12.97 -10.87
CA LEU A 188 -7.66 12.68 -9.93
C LEU A 188 -7.30 11.53 -8.99
N ARG A 189 -6.66 10.46 -9.50
CA ARG A 189 -6.20 9.31 -8.69
C ARG A 189 -5.20 9.74 -7.62
N HIS A 190 -4.25 10.62 -7.93
CA HIS A 190 -3.31 11.16 -6.95
C HIS A 190 -3.99 11.95 -5.83
N GLN A 191 -5.15 12.56 -6.09
CA GLN A 191 -5.91 13.27 -5.06
C GLN A 191 -6.65 12.31 -4.11
N VAL A 192 -7.25 11.25 -4.64
CA VAL A 192 -8.15 10.38 -3.85
C VAL A 192 -7.54 9.04 -3.43
N ALA A 193 -6.48 8.56 -4.07
CA ALA A 193 -5.81 7.28 -3.80
C ALA A 193 -4.31 7.32 -4.17
N LYS A 194 -3.53 8.04 -3.35
CA LYS A 194 -2.06 8.11 -3.47
C LYS A 194 -1.43 6.70 -3.41
N GLY A 195 -0.45 6.46 -4.28
CA GLY A 195 0.30 5.20 -4.30
C GLY A 195 -0.43 4.02 -4.97
N ARG A 196 -1.65 4.21 -5.47
CA ARG A 196 -2.36 3.21 -6.28
C ARG A 196 -1.74 3.09 -7.68
N LEU A 197 -1.99 2.00 -8.40
CA LEU A 197 -1.47 1.81 -9.76
C LEU A 197 -1.84 3.00 -10.67
N SER A 198 -0.96 3.38 -11.60
CA SER A 198 -1.25 4.42 -12.59
C SER A 198 -2.24 3.94 -13.65
N VAL A 199 -2.83 4.87 -14.42
CA VAL A 199 -3.67 4.53 -15.57
C VAL A 199 -2.92 3.63 -16.56
N ALA A 200 -1.65 3.94 -16.84
CA ALA A 200 -0.82 3.13 -17.73
C ALA A 200 -0.63 1.70 -17.22
N GLN A 201 -0.41 1.52 -15.91
CA GLN A 201 -0.31 0.19 -15.29
C GLN A 201 -1.63 -0.57 -15.33
N TRP A 202 -2.75 0.11 -15.09
CA TRP A 202 -4.07 -0.51 -15.19
C TRP A 202 -4.35 -0.99 -16.62
N VAL A 203 -4.08 -0.13 -17.62
CA VAL A 203 -4.18 -0.47 -19.04
C VAL A 203 -3.26 -1.63 -19.41
N GLN A 204 -2.04 -1.66 -18.88
CA GLN A 204 -1.09 -2.76 -19.11
C GLN A 204 -1.65 -4.10 -18.62
N VAL A 205 -2.17 -4.15 -17.38
CA VAL A 205 -2.72 -5.39 -16.80
C VAL A 205 -3.92 -5.88 -17.62
N ILE A 206 -4.88 -4.99 -17.90
CA ILE A 206 -6.09 -5.35 -18.66
C ILE A 206 -5.76 -5.80 -20.08
N SER A 207 -4.93 -5.03 -20.80
CA SER A 207 -4.53 -5.40 -22.17
C SER A 207 -3.77 -6.73 -22.21
N THR A 208 -2.97 -7.03 -21.16
CA THR A 208 -2.25 -8.31 -21.06
C THR A 208 -3.20 -9.45 -20.74
N ALA A 209 -4.19 -9.26 -19.86
CA ALA A 209 -5.22 -10.26 -19.57
C ALA A 209 -5.99 -10.63 -20.85
N HIS A 210 -6.48 -9.64 -21.61
CA HIS A 210 -7.17 -9.88 -22.88
C HIS A 210 -6.28 -10.63 -23.89
N ARG A 211 -5.00 -10.26 -24.01
CA ARG A 211 -4.02 -10.96 -24.86
C ARG A 211 -3.86 -12.43 -24.49
N LEU A 212 -3.89 -12.73 -23.20
CA LEU A 212 -3.81 -14.09 -22.67
C LEU A 212 -5.14 -14.84 -22.72
N GLY A 213 -6.20 -14.23 -23.27
CA GLY A 213 -7.54 -14.82 -23.37
C GLY A 213 -8.28 -14.87 -22.04
N LEU A 214 -7.89 -14.05 -21.06
CA LEU A 214 -8.62 -13.84 -19.81
C LEU A 214 -9.58 -12.65 -20.00
N PRO A 215 -10.90 -12.89 -20.06
CA PRO A 215 -11.86 -11.79 -20.08
C PRO A 215 -11.84 -11.03 -18.76
N THR A 216 -12.23 -9.75 -18.80
CA THR A 216 -12.31 -8.91 -17.60
C THR A 216 -13.64 -8.18 -17.55
N THR A 217 -14.02 -7.62 -16.40
CA THR A 217 -15.08 -6.61 -16.34
C THR A 217 -14.44 -5.21 -16.46
N ALA A 218 -15.25 -4.16 -16.57
CA ALA A 218 -14.81 -2.77 -16.49
C ALA A 218 -15.69 -1.99 -15.51
N THR A 219 -15.11 -1.09 -14.72
CA THR A 219 -15.85 -0.35 -13.70
C THR A 219 -15.55 1.14 -13.77
N MET A 220 -16.51 1.98 -13.38
CA MET A 220 -16.32 3.42 -13.23
C MET A 220 -17.02 3.91 -11.96
N MET A 221 -16.24 4.34 -10.96
CA MET A 221 -16.80 4.97 -9.78
C MET A 221 -17.09 6.45 -10.08
N PHE A 222 -18.28 6.95 -9.72
CA PHE A 222 -18.69 8.32 -10.00
C PHE A 222 -19.51 8.94 -8.86
N GLY A 223 -19.66 10.26 -8.88
CA GLY A 223 -20.42 11.05 -7.90
C GLY A 223 -19.60 11.54 -6.70
N PHE A 224 -18.27 11.62 -6.80
CA PHE A 224 -17.40 12.04 -5.70
C PHE A 224 -16.74 13.40 -5.96
N CYS A 225 -15.75 13.52 -6.86
CA CYS A 225 -15.11 14.80 -7.20
C CYS A 225 -14.72 14.94 -8.67
N GLU A 226 -15.12 13.99 -9.50
CA GLU A 226 -14.82 13.96 -10.92
C GLU A 226 -15.62 14.99 -11.73
N SER A 227 -15.11 15.33 -12.93
CA SER A 227 -15.79 16.19 -13.89
C SER A 227 -16.48 15.37 -14.98
N PRO A 228 -17.47 15.94 -15.71
CA PRO A 228 -18.04 15.32 -16.92
C PRO A 228 -16.98 14.85 -17.93
N LYS A 229 -15.89 15.62 -18.08
CA LYS A 229 -14.78 15.26 -18.96
C LYS A 229 -14.03 14.01 -18.48
N HIS A 230 -13.86 13.84 -17.17
CA HIS A 230 -13.23 12.63 -16.62
C HIS A 230 -14.07 11.38 -16.91
N LEU A 231 -15.39 11.46 -16.72
CA LEU A 231 -16.32 10.37 -17.04
C LEU A 231 -16.31 10.03 -18.54
N ALA A 232 -16.36 11.05 -19.40
CA ALA A 232 -16.27 10.87 -20.85
C ALA A 232 -14.95 10.22 -21.29
N SER A 233 -13.82 10.72 -20.77
CA SER A 233 -12.48 10.20 -21.09
C SER A 233 -12.33 8.74 -20.64
N HIS A 234 -12.87 8.40 -19.47
CA HIS A 234 -12.90 7.03 -18.98
C HIS A 234 -13.62 6.09 -19.95
N LEU A 235 -14.86 6.41 -20.35
CA LEU A 235 -15.65 5.57 -21.25
C LEU A 235 -14.98 5.40 -22.63
N VAL A 236 -14.44 6.47 -23.19
CA VAL A 236 -13.73 6.42 -24.49
C VAL A 236 -12.45 5.57 -24.38
N LEU A 237 -11.72 5.66 -23.26
CA LEU A 237 -10.57 4.79 -23.01
C LEU A 237 -11.02 3.33 -22.98
N LEU A 238 -12.06 2.97 -22.22
CA LEU A 238 -12.58 1.60 -22.20
C LEU A 238 -12.98 1.09 -23.60
N ARG A 239 -13.70 1.90 -24.39
CA ARG A 239 -14.02 1.56 -25.79
C ARG A 239 -12.76 1.25 -26.59
N SER A 240 -11.71 2.05 -26.45
CA SER A 240 -10.46 1.84 -27.17
C SER A 240 -9.76 0.52 -26.79
N LEU A 241 -9.82 0.11 -25.52
CA LEU A 241 -9.26 -1.16 -25.07
C LEU A 241 -10.06 -2.33 -25.63
N GLN A 242 -11.39 -2.23 -25.57
CA GLN A 242 -12.30 -3.22 -26.12
C GLN A 242 -12.11 -3.40 -27.62
N LYS A 243 -11.97 -2.29 -28.35
CA LYS A 243 -11.72 -2.28 -29.80
C LYS A 243 -10.44 -3.04 -30.12
N ARG A 244 -9.35 -2.79 -29.38
CA ARG A 244 -8.07 -3.51 -29.56
C ARG A 244 -8.20 -5.01 -29.30
N ALA A 245 -8.94 -5.41 -28.27
CA ALA A 245 -9.19 -6.83 -27.99
C ALA A 245 -10.00 -7.50 -29.12
N GLN A 246 -11.08 -6.86 -29.57
CA GLN A 246 -11.92 -7.34 -30.67
C GLN A 246 -11.16 -7.45 -31.99
N GLU A 247 -10.37 -6.44 -32.36
CA GLU A 247 -9.53 -6.44 -33.58
C GLU A 247 -8.48 -7.56 -33.55
N ALA A 248 -8.00 -7.93 -32.36
CA ALA A 248 -7.07 -9.04 -32.15
C ALA A 248 -7.77 -10.41 -32.05
N GLY A 249 -9.10 -10.49 -32.19
CA GLY A 249 -9.88 -11.72 -32.03
C GLY A 249 -9.89 -12.26 -30.59
N GLN A 250 -9.62 -11.41 -29.61
CA GLN A 250 -9.52 -11.75 -28.19
C GLN A 250 -10.84 -11.46 -27.46
N ARG A 251 -11.11 -12.21 -26.38
CA ARG A 251 -12.16 -11.84 -25.43
C ARG A 251 -11.67 -10.63 -24.63
N GLY A 252 -12.43 -9.53 -24.71
CA GLY A 252 -12.17 -8.29 -23.97
C GLY A 252 -13.00 -8.19 -22.69
N PHE A 253 -13.61 -7.03 -22.50
CA PHE A 253 -14.59 -6.78 -21.44
C PHE A 253 -15.88 -7.57 -21.66
N THR A 254 -16.35 -8.26 -20.62
CA THR A 254 -17.65 -8.94 -20.59
C THR A 254 -18.78 -7.98 -20.25
N GLU A 255 -18.50 -6.99 -19.39
CA GLU A 255 -19.48 -6.00 -18.93
C GLU A 255 -18.83 -4.69 -18.51
N PHE A 256 -19.65 -3.64 -18.49
CA PHE A 256 -19.32 -2.37 -17.84
C PHE A 256 -20.25 -2.13 -16.65
N VAL A 257 -19.67 -1.67 -15.54
CA VAL A 257 -20.37 -1.44 -14.27
C VAL A 257 -20.14 -0.01 -13.77
N PRO A 258 -21.12 0.91 -13.92
CA PRO A 258 -21.13 2.18 -13.21
C PRO A 258 -21.35 1.94 -11.71
N LEU A 259 -20.52 2.56 -10.86
CA LEU A 259 -20.56 2.39 -9.42
C LEU A 259 -20.75 3.76 -8.74
N GLY A 260 -21.93 4.02 -8.17
CA GLY A 260 -22.12 5.22 -7.36
C GLY A 260 -21.20 5.24 -6.14
N PHE A 261 -20.57 6.39 -5.89
CA PHE A 261 -19.79 6.60 -4.66
C PHE A 261 -20.71 6.64 -3.44
N VAL A 262 -20.34 5.91 -2.39
CA VAL A 262 -21.03 5.86 -1.09
C VAL A 262 -20.12 6.50 -0.05
N ALA A 263 -20.52 7.65 0.48
CA ALA A 263 -19.62 8.50 1.26
C ALA A 263 -19.62 8.27 2.78
N SER A 264 -20.68 7.68 3.34
CA SER A 264 -20.93 7.62 4.80
C SER A 264 -19.71 7.24 5.63
N GLU A 265 -19.01 6.18 5.22
CA GLU A 265 -17.85 5.65 5.93
C GLU A 265 -16.51 5.94 5.23
N ALA A 266 -16.52 6.67 4.12
CA ALA A 266 -15.31 6.93 3.34
C ALA A 266 -14.38 7.94 4.06
N PRO A 267 -13.07 7.63 4.23
CA PRO A 267 -12.12 8.53 4.89
C PRO A 267 -12.10 9.94 4.31
N MET A 268 -12.13 10.10 2.98
CA MET A 268 -12.10 11.41 2.32
C MET A 268 -13.38 12.24 2.52
N TRP A 269 -14.47 11.61 2.96
CA TRP A 269 -15.70 12.30 3.35
C TRP A 269 -15.67 12.74 4.82
N LYS A 270 -15.15 11.88 5.71
CA LYS A 270 -15.03 12.14 7.15
C LYS A 270 -13.90 13.12 7.48
N GLU A 271 -12.78 12.99 6.79
CA GLU A 271 -11.56 13.75 6.96
C GLU A 271 -11.42 14.66 5.75
N THR A 272 -12.05 15.84 5.81
CA THR A 272 -11.98 16.83 4.74
C THR A 272 -10.51 17.23 4.52
N ARG A 273 -9.83 16.57 3.58
CA ARG A 273 -8.46 16.92 3.20
C ARG A 273 -8.49 18.32 2.61
N ALA A 274 -7.64 19.21 3.13
CA ALA A 274 -7.54 20.57 2.65
C ALA A 274 -7.30 20.59 1.12
N GLY A 275 -8.28 21.07 0.35
CA GLY A 275 -8.15 21.34 -1.09
C GLY A 275 -8.99 20.49 -2.06
N VAL A 276 -9.62 19.38 -1.64
CA VAL A 276 -10.47 18.56 -2.55
C VAL A 276 -11.93 18.60 -2.09
N ARG A 277 -12.81 19.14 -2.95
CA ARG A 277 -14.26 19.15 -2.68
C ARG A 277 -14.85 17.79 -3.02
N VAL A 278 -15.04 16.95 -2.00
CA VAL A 278 -15.71 15.64 -2.13
C VAL A 278 -17.22 15.80 -1.97
N ARG A 279 -17.98 15.04 -2.77
CA ARG A 279 -19.44 14.95 -2.73
C ARG A 279 -19.90 13.68 -2.01
N PRO A 280 -21.10 13.65 -1.43
CA PRO A 280 -21.62 12.49 -0.70
C PRO A 280 -22.00 11.29 -1.58
N GLY A 281 -21.96 11.44 -2.91
CA GLY A 281 -22.43 10.47 -3.88
C GLY A 281 -23.18 11.12 -5.05
N PRO A 282 -23.55 10.33 -6.08
CA PRO A 282 -24.35 10.81 -7.20
C PRO A 282 -25.81 11.02 -6.81
N THR A 283 -26.46 11.96 -7.47
CA THR A 283 -27.93 12.10 -7.47
C THR A 283 -28.56 11.07 -8.41
N GLY A 284 -29.84 10.75 -8.23
CA GLY A 284 -30.53 9.82 -9.15
C GLY A 284 -30.50 10.26 -10.62
N ALA A 285 -30.48 11.57 -10.89
CA ALA A 285 -30.31 12.12 -12.24
C ALA A 285 -28.91 11.83 -12.82
N GLU A 286 -27.87 11.85 -11.99
CA GLU A 286 -26.51 11.49 -12.41
C GLU A 286 -26.35 9.98 -12.62
N VAL A 287 -27.00 9.16 -11.80
CA VAL A 287 -27.05 7.70 -12.00
C VAL A 287 -27.71 7.38 -13.35
N LEU A 288 -28.85 7.99 -13.65
CA LEU A 288 -29.54 7.88 -14.93
C LEU A 288 -28.65 8.30 -16.10
N ARG A 289 -27.98 9.45 -15.96
CA ARG A 289 -27.08 9.97 -16.98
C ARG A 289 -25.88 9.05 -17.20
N ALA A 290 -25.27 8.53 -16.14
CA ALA A 290 -24.10 7.64 -16.24
C ALA A 290 -24.41 6.37 -17.03
N HIS A 291 -25.56 5.74 -16.79
CA HIS A 291 -25.98 4.55 -17.53
C HIS A 291 -26.34 4.88 -18.98
N ALA A 292 -27.12 5.94 -19.21
CA ALA A 292 -27.54 6.32 -20.56
C ALA A 292 -26.35 6.71 -21.44
N VAL A 293 -25.43 7.53 -20.94
CA VAL A 293 -24.21 7.91 -21.68
C VAL A 293 -23.30 6.71 -21.89
N ALA A 294 -23.13 5.83 -20.89
CA ALA A 294 -22.35 4.61 -21.05
C ALA A 294 -22.87 3.73 -22.19
N ARG A 295 -24.19 3.50 -22.29
CA ARG A 295 -24.78 2.72 -23.39
C ARG A 295 -24.51 3.34 -24.77
N LEU A 296 -24.55 4.67 -24.88
CA LEU A 296 -24.31 5.35 -26.15
C LEU A 296 -22.83 5.36 -26.54
N VAL A 297 -21.92 5.59 -25.59
CA VAL A 297 -20.48 5.61 -25.85
C VAL A 297 -19.93 4.20 -26.11
N LEU A 298 -20.42 3.20 -25.36
CA LEU A 298 -20.05 1.78 -25.47
C LEU A 298 -21.05 0.98 -26.32
N ASN A 299 -21.71 1.63 -27.28
CA ASN A 299 -22.74 1.03 -28.11
C ASN A 299 -22.25 -0.27 -28.78
N PRO A 300 -22.90 -1.43 -28.56
CA PRO A 300 -22.47 -2.72 -29.13
C PRO A 300 -22.45 -2.76 -30.66
N ALA A 301 -23.20 -1.86 -31.33
CA ALA A 301 -23.17 -1.73 -32.79
C ALA A 301 -21.84 -1.15 -33.32
N LEU A 302 -21.00 -0.58 -32.47
CA LEU A 302 -19.79 0.14 -32.85
C LEU A 302 -18.52 -0.63 -32.46
N PRO A 303 -17.39 -0.42 -33.17
CA PRO A 303 -16.10 -0.98 -32.75
C PRO A 303 -15.74 -0.60 -31.31
N GLY A 304 -15.39 -1.59 -30.50
CA GLY A 304 -15.12 -1.40 -29.08
C GLY A 304 -16.37 -1.31 -28.19
N GLY A 305 -17.56 -1.58 -28.72
CA GLY A 305 -18.78 -1.66 -27.95
C GLY A 305 -18.74 -2.77 -26.89
N ILE A 306 -19.44 -2.56 -25.77
CA ILE A 306 -19.59 -3.53 -24.68
C ILE A 306 -21.08 -3.87 -24.57
N GLU A 307 -21.41 -5.15 -24.77
CA GLU A 307 -22.79 -5.64 -24.79
C GLU A 307 -23.51 -5.39 -23.47
N ASN A 308 -22.87 -5.79 -22.37
CA ASN A 308 -23.50 -5.84 -21.07
C ASN A 308 -23.21 -4.59 -20.23
N LEU A 309 -24.29 -3.91 -19.85
CA LEU A 309 -24.28 -2.79 -18.93
C LEU A 309 -25.02 -3.19 -17.66
N GLN A 310 -24.27 -3.38 -16.59
CA GLN A 310 -24.77 -3.80 -15.29
C GLN A 310 -25.24 -2.58 -14.48
N VAL A 311 -26.28 -2.77 -13.66
CA VAL A 311 -26.62 -1.85 -12.56
C VAL A 311 -26.33 -2.48 -11.20
N SER A 312 -25.59 -1.76 -10.35
CA SER A 312 -25.26 -2.22 -9.00
C SER A 312 -26.41 -1.95 -8.03
N TRP A 313 -27.34 -2.90 -7.88
CA TRP A 313 -28.49 -2.76 -6.98
C TRP A 313 -28.07 -2.54 -5.51
N VAL A 314 -26.91 -3.06 -5.09
CA VAL A 314 -26.40 -2.86 -3.72
C VAL A 314 -26.01 -1.40 -3.44
N LYS A 315 -25.67 -0.62 -4.48
CA LYS A 315 -25.32 0.80 -4.37
C LYS A 315 -26.51 1.71 -4.62
N GLU A 316 -27.32 1.39 -5.63
CA GLU A 316 -28.40 2.27 -6.09
C GLU A 316 -29.77 1.91 -5.50
N GLY A 317 -29.94 0.68 -5.02
CA GLY A 317 -31.21 0.10 -4.58
C GLY A 317 -32.06 -0.44 -5.73
N PHE A 318 -32.99 -1.35 -5.41
CA PHE A 318 -33.79 -2.06 -6.42
C PHE A 318 -34.67 -1.14 -7.30
N ARG A 319 -35.24 -0.08 -6.73
CA ARG A 319 -36.07 0.88 -7.50
C ARG A 319 -35.24 1.63 -8.54
N MET A 320 -34.04 2.09 -8.18
CA MET A 320 -33.15 2.72 -9.15
C MET A 320 -32.64 1.70 -10.16
N ALA A 321 -32.36 0.46 -9.76
CA ALA A 321 -31.98 -0.61 -10.68
C ALA A 321 -33.04 -0.85 -11.77
N GLN A 322 -34.32 -0.92 -11.38
CA GLN A 322 -35.45 -0.98 -12.33
C GLN A 322 -35.49 0.22 -13.29
N LEU A 323 -35.25 1.44 -12.80
CA LEU A 323 -35.17 2.63 -13.65
C LEU A 323 -33.98 2.57 -14.62
N MET A 324 -32.83 2.05 -14.20
CA MET A 324 -31.65 1.94 -15.07
C MET A 324 -31.85 0.91 -16.19
N LEU A 325 -32.68 -0.11 -15.96
CA LEU A 325 -33.12 -1.00 -17.03
C LEU A 325 -33.92 -0.25 -18.11
N HIS A 326 -34.49 0.93 -17.85
CA HIS A 326 -35.08 1.81 -18.88
C HIS A 326 -34.13 2.91 -19.38
N ALA A 327 -32.85 2.81 -19.06
CA ALA A 327 -31.83 3.81 -19.40
C ALA A 327 -30.58 3.19 -20.02
N GLY A 328 -30.74 2.03 -20.67
CA GLY A 328 -29.68 1.34 -21.40
C GLY A 328 -29.04 0.14 -20.70
N ALA A 329 -29.32 -0.09 -19.41
CA ALA A 329 -28.85 -1.29 -18.71
C ALA A 329 -29.60 -2.55 -19.15
N ASN A 330 -28.92 -3.69 -19.13
CA ASN A 330 -29.46 -5.00 -19.46
C ASN A 330 -29.05 -6.11 -18.48
N ASP A 331 -28.36 -5.77 -17.39
CA ASP A 331 -27.90 -6.75 -16.41
C ASP A 331 -28.08 -6.23 -14.98
N LEU A 332 -28.58 -7.09 -14.09
CA LEU A 332 -28.78 -6.80 -12.66
C LEU A 332 -27.60 -7.25 -11.80
N GLY A 333 -26.57 -7.85 -12.39
CA GLY A 333 -25.40 -8.35 -11.70
C GLY A 333 -25.65 -9.60 -10.89
N GLY A 334 -25.00 -9.66 -9.73
CA GLY A 334 -24.98 -10.85 -8.88
C GLY A 334 -26.09 -10.93 -7.84
N THR A 335 -26.34 -12.13 -7.33
CA THR A 335 -26.99 -12.33 -6.02
C THR A 335 -26.16 -11.78 -4.86
N LEU A 336 -24.84 -11.66 -5.06
CA LEU A 336 -23.87 -11.04 -4.17
C LEU A 336 -23.87 -11.58 -2.73
N MET A 337 -23.95 -12.91 -2.56
CA MET A 337 -23.91 -13.52 -1.22
C MET A 337 -22.69 -12.97 -0.45
N ASN A 338 -22.90 -12.31 0.68
CA ASN A 338 -21.89 -11.64 1.51
C ASN A 338 -21.17 -10.43 0.86
N GLU A 339 -21.90 -9.47 0.28
CA GLU A 339 -21.26 -8.22 -0.19
C GLU A 339 -20.83 -7.30 0.97
N SER A 340 -19.55 -7.35 1.31
CA SER A 340 -19.00 -6.62 2.47
C SER A 340 -18.41 -5.25 2.15
N ILE A 341 -18.00 -4.98 0.91
CA ILE A 341 -17.30 -3.74 0.55
C ILE A 341 -18.29 -2.56 0.56
N SER A 342 -19.41 -2.67 -0.15
CA SER A 342 -20.43 -1.62 -0.19
C SER A 342 -21.09 -1.40 1.17
N THR A 343 -21.30 -2.45 1.95
CA THR A 343 -21.80 -2.33 3.34
C THR A 343 -20.80 -1.64 4.24
N ALA A 344 -19.50 -1.93 4.13
CA ALA A 344 -18.47 -1.22 4.88
C ALA A 344 -18.43 0.28 4.52
N ALA A 345 -18.80 0.64 3.29
CA ALA A 345 -18.98 2.04 2.88
C ALA A 345 -20.27 2.69 3.40
N GLY A 346 -21.21 1.90 3.90
CA GLY A 346 -22.49 2.32 4.47
C GLY A 346 -23.70 2.19 3.54
N ALA A 347 -23.61 1.37 2.48
CA ALA A 347 -24.75 1.08 1.62
C ALA A 347 -25.87 0.36 2.39
N GLN A 348 -27.12 0.78 2.20
CA GLN A 348 -28.29 0.30 2.96
C GLN A 348 -29.15 -0.73 2.22
N HIS A 349 -28.75 -1.15 1.02
CA HIS A 349 -29.61 -1.94 0.13
C HIS A 349 -29.45 -3.47 0.26
N GLY A 350 -28.72 -3.94 1.28
CA GLY A 350 -28.58 -5.37 1.60
C GLY A 350 -27.24 -5.98 1.17
N GLN A 351 -27.08 -7.28 1.47
CA GLN A 351 -25.87 -8.08 1.17
C GLN A 351 -26.21 -9.39 0.43
N LEU A 352 -27.46 -9.53 -0.01
CA LEU A 352 -27.97 -10.65 -0.78
C LEU A 352 -29.24 -10.20 -1.50
N ALA A 353 -29.34 -10.51 -2.79
CA ALA A 353 -30.61 -10.49 -3.51
C ALA A 353 -30.96 -11.93 -3.89
N LYS A 354 -32.14 -12.40 -3.47
CA LYS A 354 -32.61 -13.73 -3.88
C LYS A 354 -32.87 -13.73 -5.39
N PRO A 355 -32.53 -14.79 -6.14
CA PRO A 355 -32.90 -14.92 -7.56
C PRO A 355 -34.37 -14.66 -7.85
N SER A 356 -35.29 -15.12 -6.99
CA SER A 356 -36.73 -14.84 -7.12
C SER A 356 -37.04 -13.34 -7.04
N GLU A 357 -36.34 -12.60 -6.18
CA GLU A 357 -36.46 -11.15 -6.08
C GLU A 357 -35.94 -10.46 -7.35
N LEU A 358 -34.78 -10.86 -7.86
CA LEU A 358 -34.23 -10.32 -9.11
C LEU A 358 -35.17 -10.58 -10.31
N ARG A 359 -35.74 -11.79 -10.41
CA ARG A 359 -36.73 -12.11 -11.43
C ARG A 359 -37.99 -11.27 -11.29
N ARG A 360 -38.52 -11.13 -10.07
CA ARG A 360 -39.68 -10.28 -9.77
C ARG A 360 -39.45 -8.84 -10.21
N LEU A 361 -38.30 -8.26 -9.92
CA LEU A 361 -37.97 -6.89 -10.31
C LEU A 361 -38.04 -6.69 -11.83
N VAL A 362 -37.62 -7.69 -12.62
CA VAL A 362 -37.70 -7.63 -14.09
C VAL A 362 -39.14 -7.76 -14.57
N TRP A 363 -39.92 -8.70 -14.02
CA TRP A 363 -41.32 -8.89 -14.44
C TRP A 363 -42.20 -7.68 -14.12
N GLU A 364 -41.95 -7.00 -12.99
CA GLU A 364 -42.65 -5.77 -12.60
C GLU A 364 -42.46 -4.62 -13.61
N LEU A 365 -41.40 -4.64 -14.46
CA LEU A 365 -41.21 -3.65 -15.52
C LEU A 365 -42.25 -3.77 -16.65
N GLY A 366 -42.76 -4.99 -16.89
CA GLY A 366 -43.59 -5.31 -18.05
C GLY A 366 -42.83 -5.31 -19.38
N GLY A 367 -42.92 -6.41 -20.14
CA GLY A 367 -42.34 -6.52 -21.48
C GLY A 367 -40.85 -6.86 -21.53
N ARG A 368 -40.29 -7.40 -20.45
CA ARG A 368 -38.89 -7.86 -20.36
C ARG A 368 -38.83 -9.32 -19.96
N SER A 369 -37.92 -10.08 -20.56
CA SER A 369 -37.59 -11.44 -20.14
C SER A 369 -36.41 -11.43 -19.18
N VAL A 370 -36.29 -12.47 -18.35
CA VAL A 370 -35.17 -12.60 -17.41
C VAL A 370 -34.45 -13.92 -17.62
N ALA A 371 -33.13 -13.90 -17.51
CA ALA A 371 -32.29 -15.08 -17.63
C ALA A 371 -31.21 -15.11 -16.55
N GLU A 372 -30.92 -16.31 -16.06
CA GLU A 372 -29.71 -16.59 -15.30
C GLU A 372 -28.57 -16.86 -16.29
N ARG A 373 -27.42 -16.23 -16.03
CA ARG A 373 -26.20 -16.35 -16.85
C ARG A 373 -25.02 -16.90 -16.04
N TYR A 374 -24.04 -17.43 -16.75
CA TYR A 374 -22.70 -17.61 -16.22
C TYR A 374 -21.91 -16.28 -16.22
N THR A 375 -20.75 -16.24 -15.57
CA THR A 375 -19.86 -15.06 -15.52
C THR A 375 -19.46 -14.56 -16.91
N THR A 376 -19.32 -15.48 -17.86
CA THR A 376 -18.93 -15.21 -19.25
C THR A 376 -20.12 -14.91 -20.18
N TYR A 377 -21.31 -14.68 -19.60
CA TYR A 377 -22.56 -14.28 -20.27
C TYR A 377 -23.21 -15.35 -21.17
N GLU A 378 -22.73 -16.59 -21.16
CA GLU A 378 -23.53 -17.70 -21.65
C GLU A 378 -24.77 -17.88 -20.76
N ILE A 379 -25.94 -18.06 -21.40
CA ILE A 379 -27.21 -18.19 -20.67
C ILE A 379 -27.31 -19.58 -20.05
N ALA A 380 -27.46 -19.63 -18.73
CA ALA A 380 -27.63 -20.85 -17.97
C ALA A 380 -29.11 -21.30 -17.98
N ARG A 381 -30.04 -20.37 -17.75
CA ARG A 381 -31.48 -20.66 -17.73
C ARG A 381 -32.29 -19.42 -18.10
N ARG A 382 -33.36 -19.60 -18.89
CA ARG A 382 -34.33 -18.54 -19.23
C ARG A 382 -35.63 -18.70 -18.47
N PHE A 383 -36.26 -17.59 -18.11
CA PHE A 383 -37.55 -17.54 -17.44
C PHE A 383 -38.51 -16.64 -18.24
N GLU A 384 -39.36 -17.27 -19.04
CA GLU A 384 -40.24 -16.57 -20.00
C GLU A 384 -41.38 -15.80 -19.32
N SER A 385 -41.87 -16.26 -18.16
CA SER A 385 -42.95 -15.63 -17.43
C SER A 385 -42.90 -16.00 -15.93
N PRO A 386 -43.60 -15.26 -15.05
CA PRO A 386 -43.80 -15.69 -13.66
C PRO A 386 -44.41 -17.10 -13.54
N ALA A 387 -45.19 -17.54 -14.52
CA ALA A 387 -45.83 -18.86 -14.53
C ALA A 387 -44.90 -20.00 -14.95
N SER A 388 -43.79 -19.70 -15.64
CA SER A 388 -42.75 -20.68 -15.99
C SER A 388 -41.62 -20.73 -14.96
N ASP A 389 -41.69 -19.91 -13.93
CA ASP A 389 -40.91 -20.07 -12.71
C ASP A 389 -41.58 -21.17 -11.88
N SER A 390 -41.20 -22.43 -12.12
CA SER A 390 -41.52 -23.51 -11.19
C SER A 390 -40.82 -23.17 -9.88
N TRP A 391 -41.55 -22.53 -8.97
CA TRP A 391 -41.20 -22.35 -7.57
C TRP A 391 -40.58 -23.65 -7.06
N GLU A 392 -39.28 -23.66 -6.69
CA GLU A 392 -38.67 -24.65 -5.76
C GLU A 392 -37.13 -24.56 -5.63
N ASP A 393 -36.34 -23.98 -6.53
CA ASP A 393 -34.88 -24.28 -6.51
C ASP A 393 -34.03 -23.69 -5.36
N LEU A 394 -34.45 -22.58 -4.71
CA LEU A 394 -33.68 -22.01 -3.58
C LEU A 394 -34.38 -22.13 -2.23
N ASP A 395 -35.70 -21.98 -2.19
CA ASP A 395 -36.44 -22.16 -0.93
C ASP A 395 -36.42 -23.63 -0.48
N GLU A 396 -36.37 -24.61 -1.40
CA GLU A 396 -36.14 -26.02 -1.02
C GLU A 396 -34.67 -26.33 -0.69
N ALA A 397 -33.70 -25.72 -1.38
CA ALA A 397 -32.29 -25.90 -1.05
C ALA A 397 -31.98 -25.36 0.36
N GLU A 398 -32.61 -24.24 0.72
CA GLU A 398 -32.62 -23.65 2.07
C GLU A 398 -33.32 -24.58 3.07
N ALA A 399 -34.53 -25.09 2.77
CA ALA A 399 -35.22 -26.07 3.62
C ALA A 399 -34.47 -27.40 3.79
N ARG A 400 -33.72 -27.86 2.78
CA ARG A 400 -32.84 -29.04 2.84
C ARG A 400 -31.57 -28.76 3.64
N ALA A 401 -31.00 -27.56 3.52
CA ALA A 401 -29.86 -27.13 4.33
C ALA A 401 -30.24 -26.94 5.81
N GLU A 402 -31.46 -26.46 6.09
CA GLU A 402 -32.03 -26.31 7.44
C GLU A 402 -32.32 -27.66 8.13
N THR A 403 -32.56 -28.73 7.36
CA THR A 403 -32.89 -30.07 7.89
C THR A 403 -31.71 -31.05 7.92
N SER A 404 -30.55 -30.66 7.39
CA SER A 404 -29.30 -31.43 7.45
C SER A 404 -28.75 -31.47 8.89
N ARG A 405 -28.71 -32.66 9.49
CA ARG A 405 -28.17 -32.91 10.85
C ARG A 405 -26.64 -32.74 10.98
N ASP A 406 -25.94 -32.53 9.87
CA ASP A 406 -24.48 -32.44 9.81
C ASP A 406 -23.95 -30.99 9.73
N ALA A 407 -24.82 -29.97 9.76
CA ALA A 407 -24.39 -28.58 9.89
C ALA A 407 -23.95 -28.30 11.34
N PRO A 408 -22.70 -27.86 11.60
CA PRO A 408 -22.24 -27.57 12.95
C PRO A 408 -23.15 -26.55 13.64
N ALA A 409 -23.60 -26.87 14.86
CA ALA A 409 -24.48 -26.02 15.67
C ALA A 409 -23.87 -24.63 16.00
N GLU A 410 -22.60 -24.41 15.68
CA GLU A 410 -21.83 -23.17 15.85
C GLU A 410 -21.54 -22.43 14.51
N SER A 411 -22.29 -22.71 13.44
CA SER A 411 -22.25 -21.88 12.21
C SER A 411 -22.62 -20.43 12.55
N LEU A 412 -21.66 -19.51 12.44
CA LEU A 412 -21.84 -18.08 12.66
C LEU A 412 -22.75 -17.40 11.61
N GLU A 413 -23.25 -18.15 10.62
CA GLU A 413 -24.04 -17.66 9.48
C GLU A 413 -25.30 -18.53 9.34
N LYS A 414 -26.46 -18.03 9.79
CA LYS A 414 -27.79 -18.63 9.52
C LYS A 414 -28.54 -17.71 8.56
N ILE A 415 -29.18 -18.31 7.55
CA ILE A 415 -29.58 -17.67 6.29
C ILE A 415 -31.00 -17.04 6.32
N SER A 416 -31.76 -17.25 7.38
CA SER A 416 -33.22 -16.99 7.41
C SER A 416 -33.65 -15.54 7.67
N ASP A 417 -32.72 -14.57 7.73
CA ASP A 417 -33.06 -13.17 7.97
C ASP A 417 -32.24 -12.25 7.05
N SER A 418 -32.90 -11.66 6.05
CA SER A 418 -32.28 -10.69 5.14
C SER A 418 -31.82 -9.41 5.84
N THR A 419 -32.28 -9.19 7.08
CA THR A 419 -31.82 -8.14 8.01
C THR A 419 -30.90 -8.67 9.11
N ALA A 420 -30.93 -9.98 9.40
CA ALA A 420 -30.00 -10.66 10.30
C ALA A 420 -29.14 -11.72 9.58
N THR A 421 -28.01 -11.22 9.08
CA THR A 421 -26.70 -11.80 9.40
C THR A 421 -26.35 -13.13 8.72
N PHE A 422 -26.16 -13.09 7.40
CA PHE A 422 -25.00 -13.77 6.82
C PHE A 422 -23.74 -13.14 7.43
N GLY A 423 -23.24 -13.72 8.53
CA GLY A 423 -22.03 -13.30 9.26
C GLY A 423 -21.67 -11.84 9.05
N SER A 424 -22.39 -10.91 9.70
CA SER A 424 -22.30 -9.49 9.33
C SER A 424 -20.84 -9.10 9.27
N PHE A 425 -20.46 -8.35 8.25
CA PHE A 425 -19.10 -7.80 8.16
C PHE A 425 -18.66 -7.24 9.53
N HIS A 426 -19.57 -6.56 10.23
CA HIS A 426 -19.45 -6.11 11.61
C HIS A 426 -19.17 -7.21 12.65
N LYS A 427 -19.87 -8.35 12.62
CA LYS A 427 -19.61 -9.52 13.48
C LYS A 427 -18.26 -10.16 13.16
N MET A 428 -17.91 -10.28 11.87
CA MET A 428 -16.61 -10.82 11.45
C MET A 428 -15.45 -9.92 11.90
N ILE A 429 -15.54 -8.60 11.67
CA ILE A 429 -14.53 -7.65 12.15
C ILE A 429 -14.59 -7.42 13.66
N SER A 430 -15.62 -7.91 14.37
CA SER A 430 -15.67 -7.93 15.83
C SER A 430 -15.10 -9.22 16.43
N SER A 431 -15.05 -10.31 15.64
CA SER A 431 -14.51 -11.60 16.08
C SER A 431 -12.98 -11.59 16.15
N SER A 432 -12.43 -12.26 17.16
CA SER A 432 -11.00 -12.52 17.30
C SER A 432 -10.46 -13.61 16.37
N ASP A 433 -11.33 -14.41 15.74
CA ASP A 433 -10.96 -15.67 15.10
C ASP A 433 -10.01 -15.51 13.90
N TYR A 434 -10.08 -14.37 13.22
CA TYR A 434 -9.34 -14.11 11.97
C TYR A 434 -8.49 -12.84 12.02
N ARG A 435 -8.15 -12.36 13.22
CA ARG A 435 -7.43 -11.09 13.41
C ARG A 435 -6.10 -11.10 12.69
N PHE A 436 -5.87 -10.08 11.85
CA PHE A 436 -4.64 -9.98 11.08
C PHE A 436 -3.39 -9.92 11.99
N ARG A 437 -3.47 -9.15 13.09
CA ARG A 437 -2.37 -9.01 14.06
C ARG A 437 -1.97 -10.31 14.78
N ASP A 438 -2.89 -11.27 14.85
CA ASP A 438 -2.69 -12.53 15.57
C ASP A 438 -2.13 -13.63 14.64
N ARG A 439 -1.93 -13.31 13.36
CA ARG A 439 -1.33 -14.19 12.35
C ARG A 439 0.11 -14.52 12.69
N ARG A 440 0.48 -15.81 12.70
CA ARG A 440 1.88 -16.20 12.78
C ARG A 440 2.48 -16.13 11.37
N PRO A 441 3.76 -15.70 11.20
CA PRO A 441 4.42 -15.61 9.90
C PRO A 441 4.51 -16.94 9.11
N SER A 442 4.02 -18.05 9.65
CA SER A 442 4.03 -19.42 9.13
C SER A 442 2.74 -19.89 8.46
N ASP A 443 1.61 -19.21 8.63
CA ASP A 443 0.29 -19.85 8.42
C ASP A 443 -0.09 -20.10 6.94
N GLY A 444 0.72 -19.60 5.99
CA GLY A 444 0.62 -19.96 4.56
C GLY A 444 1.42 -21.19 4.15
N ARG A 445 2.33 -21.71 5.00
CA ARG A 445 3.18 -22.87 4.68
C ARG A 445 2.70 -24.20 5.28
N THR A 446 1.81 -24.16 6.27
CA THR A 446 1.42 -25.35 7.05
C THR A 446 0.32 -26.21 6.43
N ALA A 447 -0.38 -25.74 5.39
CA ALA A 447 -1.52 -26.47 4.81
C ALA A 447 -1.16 -27.60 3.83
N PHE A 448 0.12 -27.81 3.50
CA PHE A 448 0.52 -28.75 2.44
C PHE A 448 1.10 -30.10 2.89
N ARG A 449 1.17 -30.38 4.21
CA ARG A 449 1.71 -31.66 4.71
C ARG A 449 0.70 -32.80 4.89
N GLN A 450 -0.60 -32.55 4.70
CA GLN A 450 -1.64 -33.57 4.95
C GLN A 450 -2.35 -34.13 3.70
N ALA A 451 -2.11 -33.60 2.50
CA ALA A 451 -2.61 -34.19 1.25
C ALA A 451 -1.43 -34.76 0.44
N GLY A 452 -1.27 -36.09 0.46
CA GLY A 452 -0.09 -36.82 -0.04
C GLY A 452 0.13 -36.82 -1.56
N GLY A 453 0.37 -35.66 -2.16
CA GLY A 453 0.78 -35.51 -3.57
C GLY A 453 2.21 -35.00 -3.69
N SER A 454 3.11 -35.81 -4.24
CA SER A 454 4.48 -35.38 -4.56
C SER A 454 4.51 -34.55 -5.84
N LEU A 455 4.80 -33.25 -5.73
CA LEU A 455 5.11 -32.39 -6.88
C LEU A 455 6.61 -32.50 -7.27
N PRO A 456 6.97 -32.42 -8.56
CA PRO A 456 8.36 -32.42 -9.01
C PRO A 456 9.08 -31.14 -8.56
N LYS A 457 10.36 -31.27 -8.18
CA LYS A 457 11.22 -30.15 -7.79
C LYS A 457 11.41 -29.18 -8.96
N ALA A 458 10.93 -27.94 -8.81
CA ALA A 458 11.33 -26.82 -9.65
C ALA A 458 12.80 -26.42 -9.35
N PRO A 459 13.58 -25.95 -10.35
CA PRO A 459 14.96 -25.51 -10.14
C PRO A 459 15.00 -24.24 -9.29
N GLY A 460 16.01 -24.15 -8.43
CA GLY A 460 16.01 -23.28 -7.24
C GLY A 460 15.90 -21.79 -7.51
N SER A 461 14.86 -21.17 -6.93
CA SER A 461 14.72 -19.74 -6.73
C SER A 461 15.25 -19.36 -5.34
N GLY A 462 16.53 -18.99 -5.30
CA GLY A 462 17.18 -18.43 -4.11
C GLY A 462 16.74 -16.99 -3.85
N ALA A 463 15.58 -16.79 -3.25
CA ALA A 463 15.19 -15.52 -2.62
C ALA A 463 14.95 -15.77 -1.13
N GLN A 464 16.02 -15.75 -0.35
CA GLN A 464 15.94 -15.79 1.11
C GLN A 464 15.48 -14.43 1.64
N ARG A 465 14.58 -14.47 2.64
CA ARG A 465 14.16 -13.32 3.44
C ARG A 465 15.39 -12.73 4.12
N PHE A 466 15.69 -11.45 3.87
CA PHE A 466 16.93 -10.80 4.36
C PHE A 466 16.82 -10.21 5.78
N PHE A 467 15.67 -10.28 6.44
CA PHE A 467 15.54 -9.86 7.84
C PHE A 467 14.64 -10.85 8.58
N ALA A 468 15.18 -11.46 9.64
CA ALA A 468 14.39 -12.21 10.59
C ALA A 468 13.42 -11.26 11.30
N SER A 469 12.13 -11.62 11.33
CA SER A 469 11.14 -10.97 12.17
C SER A 469 11.61 -11.09 13.63
N PRO A 470 11.79 -9.99 14.37
CA PRO A 470 11.95 -10.06 15.81
C PRO A 470 10.68 -10.70 16.36
N ARG A 471 10.83 -11.87 17.02
CA ARG A 471 9.74 -12.48 17.79
C ARG A 471 9.16 -11.43 18.73
N ALA A 472 7.82 -11.43 18.84
CA ALA A 472 7.00 -10.65 19.77
C ALA A 472 7.82 -9.83 20.79
N ALA A 473 8.03 -8.56 20.46
CA ALA A 473 8.96 -7.69 21.17
C ALA A 473 8.60 -7.55 22.65
N GLY A 474 9.45 -8.12 23.51
CA GLY A 474 9.79 -7.45 24.75
C GLY A 474 10.34 -6.06 24.46
N ARG A 475 10.27 -5.17 25.45
CA ARG A 475 10.69 -3.76 25.38
C ARG A 475 12.21 -3.60 25.28
N VAL A 476 12.84 -4.10 24.21
CA VAL A 476 14.29 -4.05 24.00
C VAL A 476 14.65 -2.79 23.22
N VAL A 477 15.56 -1.99 23.77
CA VAL A 477 16.21 -0.87 23.07
C VAL A 477 17.59 -1.36 22.63
N THR A 478 17.87 -1.24 21.33
CA THR A 478 19.14 -1.64 20.73
C THR A 478 20.07 -0.45 20.58
N TYR A 479 21.38 -0.68 20.51
CA TYR A 479 22.36 0.34 20.16
C TYR A 479 23.56 -0.32 19.47
N SER A 480 24.20 0.42 18.56
CA SER A 480 25.43 0.03 17.86
C SER A 480 26.55 0.99 18.29
N PRO A 481 27.61 0.51 18.97
CA PRO A 481 28.78 1.34 19.23
C PRO A 481 29.48 1.66 17.90
N SER A 482 29.44 2.93 17.51
CA SER A 482 30.00 3.39 16.24
C SER A 482 31.03 4.49 16.41
N TYR A 483 31.98 4.56 15.46
CA TYR A 483 32.99 5.62 15.39
C TYR A 483 32.88 6.38 14.07
N THR A 484 32.80 7.71 14.15
CA THR A 484 32.68 8.56 12.95
C THR A 484 34.05 8.91 12.37
N MET A 485 34.27 8.51 11.12
CA MET A 485 35.38 9.00 10.29
C MET A 485 34.89 10.12 9.39
N ILE A 486 35.63 11.23 9.36
CA ILE A 486 35.29 12.39 8.53
C ILE A 486 36.39 12.62 7.50
N PRO A 487 36.23 12.14 6.26
CA PRO A 487 37.26 12.28 5.23
C PRO A 487 37.45 13.73 4.81
N SER A 488 36.40 14.55 4.89
CA SER A 488 36.43 15.97 4.56
C SER A 488 35.25 16.71 5.18
N TYR A 489 35.48 17.96 5.61
CA TYR A 489 34.44 18.92 6.00
C TYR A 489 34.04 19.86 4.86
N GLU A 490 34.73 19.78 3.72
CA GLU A 490 34.47 20.61 2.54
C GLU A 490 33.08 20.31 1.98
N CYS A 491 32.23 21.34 1.93
CA CYS A 491 30.87 21.20 1.43
C CYS A 491 30.50 22.39 0.57
N PHE A 492 30.01 22.14 -0.65
CA PHE A 492 29.63 23.21 -1.57
C PHE A 492 28.29 23.89 -1.19
N ASN A 493 27.52 23.30 -0.27
CA ASN A 493 26.25 23.85 0.20
C ASN A 493 26.44 24.87 1.31
N THR A 494 25.61 25.92 1.29
CA THR A 494 25.60 26.98 2.30
C THR A 494 24.30 26.96 3.12
N CYS A 495 23.98 25.85 3.80
CA CYS A 495 22.83 25.78 4.71
C CYS A 495 23.02 26.70 5.92
N THR A 496 22.03 27.53 6.27
CA THR A 496 22.18 28.49 7.40
C THR A 496 22.27 27.83 8.78
N TYR A 497 21.79 26.58 8.92
CA TYR A 497 21.79 25.82 10.17
C TYR A 497 23.00 24.87 10.35
N CYS A 498 23.88 24.71 9.35
CA CYS A 498 24.91 23.68 9.36
C CYS A 498 26.22 24.15 10.00
N ASN A 499 26.65 23.46 11.07
CA ASN A 499 27.93 23.70 11.76
C ASN A 499 29.06 22.75 11.30
N PHE A 500 28.75 21.81 10.40
CA PHE A 500 29.70 20.80 9.93
C PHE A 500 30.59 21.32 8.80
N ARG A 501 30.10 22.24 7.95
CA ARG A 501 30.82 22.64 6.74
C ARG A 501 32.09 23.46 7.03
N SER A 502 33.09 23.28 6.18
CA SER A 502 34.19 24.24 5.98
C SER A 502 34.13 24.81 4.55
N PRO A 503 34.45 26.10 4.34
CA PRO A 503 34.50 26.69 3.00
C PRO A 503 35.54 26.00 2.11
N VAL A 504 35.25 25.92 0.80
CA VAL A 504 36.21 25.43 -0.21
C VAL A 504 37.35 26.44 -0.35
N THR A 505 38.60 26.06 0.00
CA THR A 505 39.78 26.93 -0.14
C THR A 505 40.47 26.76 -1.49
N LYS A 506 41.24 27.77 -1.93
CA LYS A 506 41.98 27.74 -3.21
C LYS A 506 43.27 26.90 -3.18
N GLU A 507 43.75 26.52 -2.00
CA GLU A 507 45.13 26.04 -1.77
C GLU A 507 45.31 24.51 -1.79
N GLY A 508 44.27 23.74 -2.10
CA GLY A 508 44.36 22.27 -2.17
C GLY A 508 43.81 21.57 -0.94
N ARG A 509 43.47 20.29 -1.13
CA ARG A 509 42.49 19.51 -0.37
C ARG A 509 43.15 18.75 0.78
N ASP A 510 42.87 19.13 2.03
CA ASP A 510 43.23 18.31 3.20
C ASP A 510 42.16 17.23 3.44
N TRP A 511 42.00 16.34 2.46
CA TRP A 511 41.17 15.14 2.64
C TRP A 511 41.99 14.08 3.37
N MET A 512 41.37 13.36 4.30
CA MET A 512 42.03 12.29 5.04
C MET A 512 42.71 11.30 4.09
N SER A 513 44.00 11.01 4.32
CA SER A 513 44.74 10.00 3.57
C SER A 513 44.43 8.58 4.07
N ASP A 514 44.75 7.57 3.26
CA ASP A 514 44.57 6.17 3.66
C ASP A 514 45.46 5.80 4.85
N GLU A 515 46.67 6.37 4.96
CA GLU A 515 47.55 6.16 6.12
C GLU A 515 46.91 6.68 7.41
N VAL A 516 46.29 7.87 7.36
CA VAL A 516 45.61 8.45 8.53
C VAL A 516 44.35 7.64 8.87
N ALA A 517 43.61 7.19 7.86
CA ALA A 517 42.43 6.35 8.06
C ALA A 517 42.83 5.02 8.72
N ARG A 518 43.85 4.35 8.19
CA ARG A 518 44.41 3.11 8.73
C ARG A 518 44.89 3.29 10.16
N GLN A 519 45.65 4.34 10.45
CA GLN A 519 46.13 4.64 11.80
C GLN A 519 44.98 4.78 12.81
N ARG A 520 43.86 5.39 12.41
CA ARG A 520 42.68 5.52 13.27
C ARG A 520 41.95 4.20 13.47
N LEU A 521 41.82 3.39 12.41
CA LEU A 521 41.15 2.09 12.45
C LEU A 521 41.94 1.05 13.27
N ASP A 522 43.27 1.07 13.19
CA ASP A 522 44.15 0.20 13.98
C ASP A 522 44.28 0.63 15.46
N ALA A 523 43.66 1.75 15.86
CA ALA A 523 43.76 2.25 17.23
C ALA A 523 43.14 1.25 18.23
N PRO A 524 43.91 0.73 19.21
CA PRO A 524 43.40 -0.25 20.19
C PRO A 524 42.21 0.25 21.00
N SER A 525 42.07 1.58 21.12
CA SER A 525 40.96 2.24 21.79
C SER A 525 39.60 1.97 21.14
N LEU A 526 39.52 1.74 19.82
CA LEU A 526 38.27 1.42 19.14
C LEU A 526 37.77 0.02 19.54
N ARG A 527 38.67 -0.96 19.54
CA ARG A 527 38.37 -2.34 19.98
C ARG A 527 38.05 -2.40 21.47
N ALA A 528 38.81 -1.67 22.30
CA ALA A 528 38.54 -1.58 23.73
C ALA A 528 37.19 -0.91 24.05
N ALA A 529 36.71 -0.03 23.16
CA ALA A 529 35.40 0.60 23.26
C ALA A 529 34.25 -0.24 22.65
N GLY A 530 34.55 -1.42 22.11
CA GLY A 530 33.56 -2.30 21.48
C GLY A 530 32.94 -1.72 20.20
N VAL A 531 33.70 -0.92 19.44
CA VAL A 531 33.19 -0.33 18.18
C VAL A 531 33.03 -1.42 17.12
N ASP A 532 31.82 -1.49 16.55
CA ASP A 532 31.47 -2.42 15.46
C ASP A 532 31.28 -1.70 14.13
N GLU A 533 30.79 -0.45 14.16
CA GLU A 533 30.41 0.31 12.96
C GLU A 533 31.30 1.55 12.76
N ILE A 534 31.73 1.79 11.52
CA ILE A 534 32.45 2.99 11.12
C ILE A 534 31.54 3.87 10.26
N LEU A 535 31.10 4.98 10.85
CA LEU A 535 30.29 5.98 10.16
C LEU A 535 31.19 6.90 9.33
N VAL A 536 31.21 6.75 8.01
CA VAL A 536 31.97 7.60 7.10
C VAL A 536 31.12 8.79 6.68
N MET A 537 31.37 9.95 7.29
CA MET A 537 30.61 11.19 7.04
C MET A 537 31.46 12.22 6.33
N ALA A 538 30.95 12.84 5.26
CA ALA A 538 31.71 13.86 4.53
C ALA A 538 30.84 15.06 4.17
N GLY A 539 31.51 16.20 3.95
CA GLY A 539 30.88 17.32 3.27
C GLY A 539 30.62 16.96 1.80
N GLU A 540 29.61 17.60 1.22
CA GLU A 540 29.12 17.23 -0.10
C GLU A 540 29.95 17.89 -1.20
N VAL A 541 30.23 17.15 -2.28
CA VAL A 541 30.90 17.64 -3.48
C VAL A 541 29.90 17.70 -4.64
N HIS A 542 29.87 18.82 -5.37
CA HIS A 542 28.93 19.03 -6.46
C HIS A 542 29.05 17.91 -7.54
N PRO A 543 27.95 17.36 -8.07
CA PRO A 543 27.99 16.22 -9.00
C PRO A 543 28.84 16.44 -10.26
N LYS A 544 28.92 17.70 -10.74
CA LYS A 544 29.74 18.10 -11.90
C LYS A 544 31.15 18.57 -11.54
N ALA A 545 31.57 18.47 -10.29
CA ALA A 545 32.90 18.92 -9.89
C ALA A 545 33.97 17.95 -10.45
N PRO A 546 35.11 18.46 -10.94
CA PRO A 546 36.16 17.61 -11.54
C PRO A 546 36.76 16.61 -10.54
N ASN A 547 36.62 16.87 -9.23
CA ASN A 547 37.09 16.02 -8.15
C ASN A 547 36.03 15.06 -7.58
N ARG A 548 34.83 15.00 -8.15
CA ARG A 548 33.75 14.13 -7.68
C ARG A 548 34.18 12.65 -7.64
N ALA A 549 34.79 12.16 -8.71
CA ALA A 549 35.27 10.79 -8.79
C ALA A 549 36.32 10.47 -7.71
N ALA A 550 37.26 11.39 -7.48
CA ALA A 550 38.28 11.23 -6.43
C ALA A 550 37.67 11.24 -5.02
N TRP A 551 36.64 12.04 -4.79
CA TRP A 551 35.90 12.10 -3.53
C TRP A 551 35.14 10.79 -3.24
N VAL A 552 34.44 10.22 -4.23
CA VAL A 552 33.77 8.91 -4.08
C VAL A 552 34.80 7.80 -3.85
N SER A 553 35.89 7.79 -4.62
CA SER A 553 36.96 6.79 -4.45
C SER A 553 37.59 6.87 -3.06
N ARG A 554 37.72 8.07 -2.46
CA ARG A 554 38.23 8.21 -1.10
C ARG A 554 37.29 7.59 -0.07
N ALA A 555 35.98 7.81 -0.20
CA ALA A 555 35.00 7.17 0.67
C ALA A 555 35.05 5.64 0.54
N GLU A 556 35.15 5.12 -0.68
CA GLU A 556 35.29 3.68 -0.95
C GLU A 556 36.57 3.11 -0.31
N SER A 557 37.73 3.75 -0.49
CA SER A 557 39.00 3.31 0.12
C SER A 557 38.90 3.21 1.64
N ILE A 558 38.30 4.21 2.30
CA ILE A 558 38.12 4.20 3.76
C ILE A 558 37.18 3.08 4.19
N CYS A 559 36.12 2.80 3.43
CA CYS A 559 35.20 1.69 3.70
C CYS A 559 35.91 0.33 3.55
N SER A 560 36.69 0.15 2.49
CA SER A 560 37.52 -1.07 2.30
C SER A 560 38.50 -1.27 3.45
N LEU A 561 39.20 -0.21 3.87
CA LEU A 561 40.11 -0.26 5.02
C LEU A 561 39.36 -0.62 6.31
N ALA A 562 38.18 -0.06 6.53
CA ALA A 562 37.36 -0.39 7.69
C ALA A 562 36.94 -1.87 7.70
N LEU A 563 36.54 -2.43 6.55
CA LEU A 563 36.28 -3.87 6.43
C LEU A 563 37.53 -4.71 6.72
N GLU A 564 38.68 -4.36 6.14
CA GLU A 564 39.96 -5.05 6.39
C GLU A 564 40.37 -5.01 7.87
N CYS A 565 40.21 -3.85 8.52
CA CYS A 565 40.55 -3.67 9.94
C CYS A 565 39.54 -4.34 10.85
N GLY A 566 38.34 -4.53 10.35
CA GLY A 566 37.33 -5.37 10.92
C GLY A 566 36.14 -4.65 11.55
N PHE A 567 35.60 -3.70 10.82
CA PHE A 567 34.42 -2.95 11.20
C PHE A 567 33.43 -2.90 10.03
N LEU A 568 32.16 -2.63 10.33
CA LEU A 568 31.09 -2.47 9.34
C LEU A 568 31.01 -1.01 8.88
N PRO A 569 31.28 -0.68 7.61
CA PRO A 569 31.21 0.70 7.15
C PRO A 569 29.77 1.13 6.86
N HIS A 570 29.49 2.40 7.16
CA HIS A 570 28.26 3.07 6.81
C HIS A 570 28.55 4.49 6.31
N THR A 571 28.34 4.74 5.03
CA THR A 571 28.58 6.05 4.42
C THR A 571 27.38 6.98 4.49
N ASN A 572 27.57 8.20 4.99
CA ASN A 572 26.63 9.31 4.89
C ASN A 572 27.36 10.55 4.35
N ILE A 573 27.51 10.61 3.04
CA ILE A 573 28.35 11.59 2.33
C ILE A 573 27.53 12.55 1.45
N GLY A 574 26.20 12.57 1.62
CA GLY A 574 25.29 13.38 0.81
C GLY A 574 24.90 12.72 -0.50
N PRO A 575 24.34 13.47 -1.47
CA PRO A 575 23.74 12.83 -2.61
C PRO A 575 24.71 12.10 -3.54
N LEU A 576 24.34 10.90 -3.98
CA LEU A 576 25.10 9.97 -4.83
C LEU A 576 24.28 9.61 -6.07
N SER A 577 24.94 9.43 -7.21
CA SER A 577 24.31 8.84 -8.39
C SER A 577 24.04 7.35 -8.18
N ARG A 578 23.16 6.78 -8.99
CA ARG A 578 22.88 5.34 -9.00
C ARG A 578 24.15 4.49 -9.13
N ASP A 579 25.08 4.88 -10.01
CA ASP A 579 26.33 4.14 -10.22
C ASP A 579 27.30 4.28 -9.04
N GLU A 580 27.36 5.48 -8.43
CA GLU A 580 28.17 5.72 -7.22
C GLU A 580 27.65 4.89 -6.03
N MET A 581 26.32 4.79 -5.86
CA MET A 581 25.72 3.92 -4.84
C MET A 581 25.99 2.44 -5.13
N ALA A 582 25.83 1.99 -6.37
CA ALA A 582 26.10 0.61 -6.74
C ALA A 582 27.56 0.20 -6.44
N ARG A 583 28.51 1.12 -6.69
CA ARG A 583 29.93 0.94 -6.35
C ARG A 583 30.15 0.87 -4.84
N LEU A 584 29.66 1.84 -4.07
CA LEU A 584 29.86 1.89 -2.62
C LEU A 584 29.16 0.74 -1.87
N ARG A 585 28.12 0.15 -2.45
CA ARG A 585 27.37 -0.98 -1.88
C ARG A 585 28.25 -2.20 -1.66
N ALA A 586 29.28 -2.39 -2.48
CA ALA A 586 30.20 -3.51 -2.34
C ALA A 586 31.02 -3.46 -1.04
N VAL A 587 31.16 -2.28 -0.44
CA VAL A 587 32.02 -2.02 0.73
C VAL A 587 31.27 -1.39 1.92
N ASN A 588 29.94 -1.33 1.88
CA ASN A 588 29.12 -0.76 2.95
C ASN A 588 28.10 -1.76 3.46
N ALA A 589 27.90 -1.79 4.78
CA ALA A 589 26.81 -2.50 5.42
C ALA A 589 25.48 -1.73 5.27
N SER A 590 25.53 -0.39 5.30
CA SER A 590 24.39 0.50 5.12
C SER A 590 24.85 1.84 4.54
N MET A 591 23.94 2.62 3.97
CA MET A 591 24.21 3.98 3.52
C MET A 591 23.21 4.97 4.13
N GLY A 592 23.63 6.22 4.28
CA GLY A 592 22.88 7.26 4.94
C GLY A 592 22.64 8.48 4.05
N LEU A 593 21.42 9.02 4.10
CA LEU A 593 21.09 10.35 3.60
C LEU A 593 19.89 10.87 4.37
N MET A 594 20.07 11.94 5.15
CA MET A 594 18.94 12.64 5.78
C MET A 594 18.06 13.26 4.70
N LEU A 595 16.77 12.92 4.67
CA LEU A 595 15.77 13.65 3.89
C LEU A 595 15.72 15.12 4.37
N GLU A 596 15.88 15.31 5.67
CA GLU A 596 15.65 16.55 6.42
C GLU A 596 14.19 16.97 6.39
N GLN A 597 13.68 17.40 5.23
CA GLN A 597 12.26 17.73 5.01
C GLN A 597 11.88 17.51 3.54
N ALA A 598 10.62 17.16 3.31
CA ALA A 598 10.02 17.06 1.98
C ALA A 598 9.57 18.43 1.41
N ALA A 599 9.66 19.50 2.21
CA ALA A 599 9.32 20.86 1.83
C ALA A 599 10.57 21.69 1.49
N SER A 600 10.40 22.68 0.61
CA SER A 600 11.46 23.66 0.31
C SER A 600 11.56 24.67 1.46
N LEU A 601 12.68 24.65 2.18
CA LEU A 601 12.90 25.55 3.31
C LEU A 601 13.83 26.71 2.95
N SER A 602 13.58 27.87 3.56
CA SER A 602 14.43 29.07 3.39
C SER A 602 15.89 28.84 3.77
N VAL A 603 16.13 27.96 4.75
CA VAL A 603 17.48 27.57 5.21
C VAL A 603 18.29 26.79 4.17
N HIS A 604 17.63 26.26 3.14
CA HIS A 604 18.25 25.54 2.02
C HIS A 604 18.43 26.40 0.77
N ARG A 605 18.12 27.71 0.81
CA ARG A 605 18.20 28.62 -0.35
C ARG A 605 19.51 28.53 -1.13
N PHE A 606 20.63 28.33 -0.42
CA PHE A 606 21.97 28.21 -1.02
C PHE A 606 22.55 26.80 -0.88
N ALA A 607 21.69 25.79 -0.85
CA ALA A 607 22.04 24.40 -0.64
C ALA A 607 21.31 23.49 -1.65
N PRO A 608 21.70 23.54 -2.94
CA PRO A 608 20.95 22.89 -4.02
C PRO A 608 20.84 21.37 -3.90
N SER A 609 21.76 20.70 -3.19
CA SER A 609 21.64 19.26 -2.95
C SER A 609 20.64 18.90 -1.83
N LYS A 610 20.19 19.89 -1.06
CA LYS A 610 19.19 19.74 0.00
C LYS A 610 17.76 19.84 -0.54
N GLN A 611 17.60 20.03 -1.86
CA GLN A 611 16.29 20.02 -2.49
C GLN A 611 15.61 18.65 -2.25
N PRO A 612 14.33 18.65 -1.79
CA PRO A 612 13.61 17.41 -1.48
C PRO A 612 13.60 16.40 -2.63
N SER A 613 13.40 16.87 -3.86
CA SER A 613 13.35 16.03 -5.06
C SER A 613 14.64 15.24 -5.28
N VAL A 614 15.81 15.85 -5.07
CA VAL A 614 17.12 15.20 -5.22
C VAL A 614 17.28 14.08 -4.21
N ARG A 615 16.85 14.30 -2.97
CA ARG A 615 17.00 13.34 -1.87
C ARG A 615 16.03 12.19 -1.95
N LEU A 616 14.76 12.48 -2.25
CA LEU A 616 13.73 11.47 -2.47
C LEU A 616 14.10 10.57 -3.66
N GLU A 617 14.65 11.15 -4.74
CA GLU A 617 15.10 10.38 -5.89
C GLU A 617 16.25 9.42 -5.54
N GLN A 618 17.20 9.85 -4.71
CA GLN A 618 18.24 8.93 -4.26
C GLN A 618 17.71 7.82 -3.35
N LEU A 619 16.81 8.14 -2.41
CA LEU A 619 16.19 7.11 -1.56
C LEU A 619 15.47 6.08 -2.43
N ARG A 620 14.71 6.52 -3.43
CA ARG A 620 14.07 5.66 -4.42
C ARG A 620 15.08 4.77 -5.16
N GLN A 621 16.16 5.36 -5.69
CA GLN A 621 17.22 4.63 -6.39
C GLN A 621 17.98 3.64 -5.47
N ALA A 622 18.19 3.99 -4.21
CA ALA A 622 18.77 3.10 -3.21
C ALA A 622 17.87 1.88 -2.96
N GLY A 623 16.55 2.11 -2.93
CA GLY A 623 15.54 1.06 -2.90
C GLY A 623 15.60 0.13 -4.12
N GLU A 624 15.67 0.69 -5.32
CA GLU A 624 15.83 -0.10 -6.56
C GLU A 624 17.12 -0.94 -6.57
N LEU A 625 18.20 -0.40 -6.02
CA LEU A 625 19.49 -1.08 -5.91
C LEU A 625 19.58 -2.04 -4.72
N ARG A 626 18.55 -2.10 -3.86
CA ARG A 626 18.52 -2.88 -2.61
C ARG A 626 19.73 -2.57 -1.73
N VAL A 627 20.01 -1.28 -1.55
CA VAL A 627 21.00 -0.78 -0.60
C VAL A 627 20.31 -0.55 0.73
N PRO A 628 20.70 -1.23 1.83
CA PRO A 628 20.18 -0.94 3.15
C PRO A 628 20.49 0.51 3.52
N PHE A 629 19.50 1.23 4.04
CA PHE A 629 19.55 2.68 4.07
C PHE A 629 19.03 3.27 5.38
N THR A 630 19.74 4.29 5.88
CA THR A 630 19.36 5.11 7.02
C THR A 630 19.00 6.51 6.55
N THR A 631 17.85 7.01 6.98
CA THR A 631 17.40 8.36 6.62
C THR A 631 16.74 9.01 7.83
N GLY A 632 16.13 10.17 7.67
CA GLY A 632 15.57 10.88 8.79
C GLY A 632 15.18 12.32 8.52
N LEU A 633 14.54 12.91 9.53
CA LEU A 633 14.11 14.29 9.55
C LEU A 633 14.97 15.12 10.48
N LEU A 634 15.25 16.36 10.05
CA LEU A 634 15.85 17.37 10.90
C LEU A 634 14.73 18.31 11.35
N ILE A 635 14.54 18.43 12.65
CA ILE A 635 13.38 19.08 13.28
C ILE A 635 13.82 20.43 13.85
N GLY A 636 13.06 21.50 13.63
CA GLY A 636 13.37 22.83 14.13
C GLY A 636 14.25 23.65 13.19
N VAL A 637 14.20 23.41 11.87
CA VAL A 637 14.97 24.15 10.87
C VAL A 637 14.14 25.06 9.97
N GLY A 638 12.87 25.25 10.32
CA GLY A 638 11.93 26.15 9.63
C GLY A 638 10.70 25.45 9.07
N GLU A 639 10.53 24.16 9.35
CA GLU A 639 9.36 23.39 8.96
C GLU A 639 8.18 23.54 9.93
N ASP A 640 6.97 23.36 9.42
CA ASP A 640 5.77 23.22 10.25
C ASP A 640 5.41 21.75 10.54
N ALA A 641 4.42 21.54 11.42
CA ALA A 641 4.00 20.19 11.81
C ALA A 641 3.45 19.35 10.63
N SER A 642 2.73 19.96 9.70
CA SER A 642 2.17 19.28 8.53
C SER A 642 3.28 18.81 7.58
N GLN A 643 4.34 19.62 7.44
CA GLN A 643 5.51 19.28 6.63
C GLN A 643 6.31 18.11 7.23
N ARG A 644 6.39 18.02 8.56
CA ARG A 644 7.01 16.85 9.23
C ARG A 644 6.23 15.57 8.97
N LEU A 645 4.91 15.61 9.14
CA LEU A 645 4.04 14.46 8.88
C LEU A 645 4.09 14.06 7.41
N HIS A 646 4.05 15.02 6.48
CA HIS A 646 4.19 14.74 5.05
C HIS A 646 5.54 14.09 4.71
N SER A 647 6.62 14.51 5.36
CA SER A 647 7.94 13.90 5.19
C SER A 647 7.96 12.45 5.71
N LEU A 648 7.32 12.17 6.86
CA LEU A 648 7.15 10.81 7.38
C LEU A 648 6.31 9.93 6.45
N GLU A 649 5.24 10.47 5.88
CA GLU A 649 4.39 9.74 4.91
C GLU A 649 5.21 9.31 3.68
N LEU A 650 6.07 10.18 3.16
CA LEU A 650 6.93 9.85 2.01
C LEU A 650 7.99 8.81 2.37
N LEU A 651 8.60 8.92 3.55
CA LEU A 651 9.53 7.90 4.04
C LEU A 651 8.83 6.54 4.25
N ALA A 652 7.60 6.54 4.76
CA ALA A 652 6.80 5.33 4.92
C ALA A 652 6.50 4.69 3.56
N GLN A 653 6.11 5.47 2.55
CA GLN A 653 5.88 4.98 1.19
C GLN A 653 7.14 4.33 0.59
N LEU A 654 8.30 4.98 0.73
CA LEU A 654 9.57 4.44 0.23
C LEU A 654 10.01 3.18 0.99
N ALA A 655 9.76 3.12 2.30
CA ALA A 655 10.02 1.94 3.13
C ALA A 655 9.12 0.77 2.72
N GLU A 656 7.81 1.01 2.54
CA GLU A 656 6.83 0.00 2.11
C GLU A 656 7.07 -0.49 0.68
N GLU A 657 7.50 0.39 -0.22
CA GLU A 657 7.72 0.06 -1.63
C GLU A 657 8.97 -0.79 -1.83
N PHE A 658 10.08 -0.43 -1.16
CA PHE A 658 11.39 -0.99 -1.48
C PHE A 658 12.05 -1.78 -0.34
N TRP A 659 11.53 -1.73 0.90
CA TRP A 659 12.03 -2.47 2.06
C TRP A 659 13.53 -2.27 2.35
N HIS A 660 14.04 -1.09 2.00
CA HIS A 660 15.45 -0.75 2.08
C HIS A 660 15.78 0.18 3.25
N ILE A 661 14.79 0.94 3.75
CA ILE A 661 14.96 1.84 4.89
C ILE A 661 14.99 1.00 6.17
N GLN A 662 16.12 0.98 6.85
CA GLN A 662 16.32 0.25 8.10
C GLN A 662 15.99 1.12 9.31
N GLU A 663 16.35 2.40 9.22
CA GLU A 663 16.25 3.34 10.33
C GLU A 663 15.79 4.72 9.84
N VAL A 664 14.88 5.33 10.60
CA VAL A 664 14.46 6.73 10.46
C VAL A 664 14.89 7.49 11.71
N ILE A 665 15.80 8.44 11.53
CA ILE A 665 16.32 9.32 12.58
C ILE A 665 15.41 10.54 12.71
N LEU A 666 14.88 10.76 13.92
CA LEU A 666 14.16 11.99 14.27
C LEU A 666 15.11 12.87 15.07
N GLN A 667 15.76 13.81 14.39
CA GLN A 667 16.83 14.61 14.96
C GLN A 667 16.39 16.06 15.17
N PRO A 668 16.22 16.51 16.42
CA PRO A 668 16.13 17.94 16.72
C PRO A 668 17.39 18.69 16.28
N HIS A 669 17.21 19.89 15.74
CA HIS A 669 18.32 20.80 15.47
C HIS A 669 18.87 21.34 16.80
N SER A 670 20.20 21.38 16.91
CA SER A 670 20.89 22.03 18.02
C SER A 670 21.72 23.19 17.49
N LEU A 671 21.58 24.34 18.13
CA LEU A 671 22.42 25.51 17.87
C LEU A 671 23.88 25.19 18.21
N GLY A 672 24.79 25.54 17.31
CA GLY A 672 26.24 25.41 17.51
C GLY A 672 26.87 26.69 18.05
N THR A 673 28.13 26.59 18.50
CA THR A 673 28.89 27.70 19.11
C THR A 673 29.22 28.84 18.13
N SER A 674 29.15 28.59 16.82
CA SER A 674 29.47 29.54 15.74
C SER A 674 28.22 30.21 15.13
N GLN A 675 27.01 29.81 15.54
CA GLN A 675 25.76 30.39 15.05
C GLN A 675 25.31 31.54 15.94
N ARG A 676 25.39 32.78 15.42
CA ARG A 676 24.74 33.93 16.05
C ARG A 676 23.38 34.14 15.40
N LEU A 677 22.32 34.13 16.19
CA LEU A 677 21.02 34.64 15.76
C LEU A 677 21.20 36.12 15.44
N GLN A 678 21.10 36.50 14.16
CA GLN A 678 21.06 37.91 13.81
C GLN A 678 19.73 38.48 14.29
N PRO A 679 19.72 39.49 15.16
CA PRO A 679 18.52 40.28 15.35
C PRO A 679 18.30 41.06 14.03
N GLU A 680 17.04 41.11 13.59
CA GLU A 680 16.51 42.06 12.58
C GLU A 680 16.40 41.58 11.12
N THR A 681 15.23 41.03 10.79
CA THR A 681 14.40 41.61 9.71
C THR A 681 12.95 41.61 10.18
N GLN A 682 12.42 42.82 10.37
CA GLN A 682 11.03 43.09 10.72
C GLN A 682 10.12 42.74 9.53
N SER A 683 9.46 41.59 9.61
CA SER A 683 8.14 41.35 9.02
C SER A 683 7.24 40.77 10.12
N GLN A 684 5.96 41.16 10.11
CA GLN A 684 5.01 41.04 11.22
C GLN A 684 4.54 39.61 11.56
N GLU A 685 5.22 38.57 11.07
CA GLU A 685 5.21 37.22 11.65
C GLU A 685 6.66 36.73 11.69
N SER A 686 7.37 37.08 12.77
CA SER A 686 8.80 36.76 12.89
C SER A 686 8.99 35.25 13.16
N PRO A 687 9.90 34.54 12.47
CA PRO A 687 10.25 33.13 12.70
C PRO A 687 11.04 32.95 14.01
N LYS A 688 10.42 33.36 15.12
CA LYS A 688 10.94 33.37 16.49
C LYS A 688 10.69 32.06 17.25
N ALA A 689 10.17 31.00 16.62
CA ALA A 689 9.59 29.87 17.36
C ALA A 689 10.03 28.45 16.91
N LEU A 690 11.22 28.25 16.34
CA LEU A 690 11.66 26.88 15.95
C LEU A 690 13.06 26.48 16.42
N PHE A 691 13.80 27.35 17.12
CA PHE A 691 15.09 26.97 17.67
C PHE A 691 14.97 26.47 19.12
N GLY A 692 15.03 25.14 19.27
CA GLY A 692 15.56 24.50 20.47
C GLY A 692 14.54 23.97 21.49
N ARG A 693 13.41 24.64 21.77
CA ARG A 693 12.49 24.19 22.86
C ARG A 693 11.19 23.58 22.36
N GLU A 694 10.45 24.26 21.50
CA GLU A 694 9.19 23.74 20.94
C GLU A 694 9.42 22.48 20.08
N ALA A 695 10.55 22.39 19.38
CA ALA A 695 10.94 21.20 18.61
C ALA A 695 11.24 19.99 19.51
N LEU A 696 11.78 20.21 20.71
CA LEU A 696 12.01 19.15 21.70
C LEU A 696 10.69 18.75 22.39
N ASP A 697 9.82 19.71 22.69
CA ASP A 697 8.49 19.44 23.26
C ASP A 697 7.58 18.66 22.30
N ALA A 698 7.71 18.88 20.99
CA ALA A 698 6.95 18.17 19.96
C ALA A 698 7.52 16.79 19.59
N LEU A 699 8.72 16.45 20.07
CA LEU A 699 9.41 15.23 19.66
C LEU A 699 8.69 13.94 20.11
N PRO A 700 8.15 13.80 21.34
CA PRO A 700 7.40 12.60 21.74
C PRO A 700 6.17 12.35 20.86
N ASP A 701 5.45 13.41 20.51
CA ASP A 701 4.29 13.33 19.61
C ASP A 701 4.74 12.93 18.21
N LEU A 702 5.83 13.51 17.71
CA LEU A 702 6.39 13.14 16.41
C LEU A 702 6.88 11.69 16.36
N VAL A 703 7.52 11.18 17.42
CA VAL A 703 7.91 9.77 17.54
C VAL A 703 6.67 8.87 17.50
N THR A 704 5.61 9.28 18.20
CA THR A 704 4.33 8.56 18.21
C THR A 704 3.72 8.51 16.81
N GLU A 705 3.70 9.63 16.09
CA GLU A 705 3.20 9.70 14.71
C GLU A 705 4.09 8.91 13.74
N ALA A 706 5.41 9.02 13.85
CA ALA A 706 6.35 8.23 13.06
C ALA A 706 6.13 6.74 13.28
N ARG A 707 5.88 6.30 14.51
CA ARG A 707 5.63 4.88 14.78
C ARG A 707 4.32 4.39 14.19
N LYS A 708 3.28 5.22 14.15
CA LYS A 708 1.99 4.92 13.47
C LYS A 708 2.14 4.85 11.95
N MET A 709 3.04 5.66 11.38
CA MET A 709 3.18 5.81 9.93
C MET A 709 4.16 4.81 9.31
N LEU A 710 5.33 4.61 9.93
CA LEU A 710 6.41 3.79 9.39
C LEU A 710 6.16 2.28 9.63
N PRO A 711 6.59 1.38 8.72
CA PRO A 711 6.56 -0.06 8.93
C PRO A 711 7.28 -0.49 10.22
N GLN A 712 6.83 -1.59 10.85
CA GLN A 712 7.32 -2.03 12.17
C GLN A 712 8.82 -2.38 12.15
N GLU A 713 9.32 -2.82 11.02
CA GLU A 713 10.70 -3.20 10.75
C GLU A 713 11.64 -1.98 10.77
N VAL A 714 11.11 -0.81 10.40
CA VAL A 714 11.86 0.45 10.41
C VAL A 714 12.10 0.89 11.85
N GLN A 715 13.36 0.96 12.24
CA GLN A 715 13.78 1.45 13.54
C GLN A 715 13.62 2.97 13.62
N ILE A 716 13.12 3.47 14.74
CA ILE A 716 13.04 4.92 15.00
C ILE A 716 14.16 5.26 15.96
N GLN A 717 15.10 6.08 15.49
CA GLN A 717 16.23 6.54 16.28
C GLN A 717 16.04 8.01 16.69
N VAL A 718 16.35 8.29 17.96
CA VAL A 718 16.37 9.64 18.52
C VAL A 718 17.77 9.89 19.11
N PRO A 719 18.58 10.83 18.59
CA PRO A 719 19.98 10.98 18.99
C PRO A 719 20.16 11.46 20.45
N PRO A 720 20.67 10.64 21.38
CA PRO A 720 20.64 10.92 22.83
C PRO A 720 21.51 12.11 23.26
N ASN A 721 22.49 12.49 22.45
CA ASN A 721 23.44 13.58 22.71
C ASN A 721 22.82 14.98 22.61
N LEU A 722 21.57 15.09 22.14
CA LEU A 722 20.86 16.36 21.99
C LEU A 722 19.95 16.71 23.19
N PHE A 723 19.97 15.87 24.23
CA PHE A 723 19.09 15.99 25.42
C PHE A 723 19.83 16.34 26.72
N LEU A 724 21.13 16.66 26.65
CA LEU A 724 22.03 16.68 27.82
C LEU A 724 21.97 17.93 28.73
N HIS A 725 20.95 18.80 28.61
CA HIS A 725 20.80 19.95 29.51
C HIS A 725 19.35 20.18 29.95
N GLY A 726 18.93 19.49 31.02
CA GLY A 726 17.95 19.94 32.03
C GLY A 726 16.64 20.61 31.59
N SER A 727 16.13 20.36 30.38
CA SER A 727 15.04 21.16 29.80
C SER A 727 13.85 20.32 29.35
N PHE A 728 13.30 19.49 30.24
CA PHE A 728 11.94 18.98 30.09
C PHE A 728 11.04 19.66 31.12
N SER A 729 10.03 20.42 30.67
CA SER A 729 8.95 20.90 31.55
C SER A 729 7.76 19.93 31.61
N LYS A 730 7.76 18.89 30.75
CA LYS A 730 6.75 17.83 30.73
C LYS A 730 7.42 16.46 30.66
N ALA A 731 7.20 15.65 31.70
CA ALA A 731 7.52 14.23 31.71
C ALA A 731 6.65 13.51 30.67
N GLY A 732 7.18 13.26 29.48
CA GLY A 732 6.54 12.44 28.44
C GLY A 732 7.35 11.18 28.22
N CYS A 733 6.80 10.01 28.59
CA CYS A 733 7.39 8.72 28.28
C CYS A 733 7.55 8.56 26.76
N PHE A 734 8.76 8.34 26.26
CA PHE A 734 9.01 7.93 24.88
C PHE A 734 8.48 6.49 24.66
N LYS A 735 7.17 6.34 24.35
CA LYS A 735 6.64 5.09 23.80
C LYS A 735 7.04 4.99 22.32
N GLY A 736 7.85 3.99 21.96
CA GLY A 736 8.13 3.67 20.55
C GLY A 736 9.54 3.96 20.05
N VAL A 737 10.47 4.39 20.92
CA VAL A 737 11.91 4.47 20.57
C VAL A 737 12.53 3.09 20.75
N LEU A 738 13.16 2.57 19.68
CA LEU A 738 13.77 1.24 19.67
C LEU A 738 15.30 1.28 19.61
N THR A 739 15.90 2.45 19.29
CA THR A 739 17.36 2.60 19.18
C THR A 739 17.85 3.94 19.74
N LEU A 740 18.94 3.92 20.52
CA LEU A 740 19.65 5.13 20.99
C LEU A 740 21.00 5.25 20.25
N GLY A 741 21.23 6.38 19.58
CA GLY A 741 22.44 6.62 18.79
C GLY A 741 23.74 6.71 19.61
N SER A 742 24.89 6.55 18.93
CA SER A 742 26.21 6.50 19.57
C SER A 742 26.71 7.86 20.10
N LYS A 743 27.48 7.81 21.19
CA LYS A 743 28.05 8.99 21.88
C LYS A 743 29.33 9.44 21.17
N LYS A 744 29.38 10.66 20.62
CA LYS A 744 30.67 11.30 20.27
C LYS A 744 31.44 11.61 21.56
N LYS A 745 32.54 10.90 21.83
CA LYS A 745 33.52 11.36 22.84
C LYS A 745 34.77 11.92 22.14
N LYS A 746 34.93 13.25 22.24
CA LYS A 746 36.26 13.80 22.57
C LYS A 746 36.64 13.22 23.93
N ALA A 747 37.89 12.85 24.08
CA ALA A 747 38.43 12.23 25.29
C ALA A 747 38.23 13.14 26.51
N GLU A 748 37.12 12.96 27.22
CA GLU A 748 36.95 13.28 28.63
C GLU A 748 35.86 12.37 29.18
N GLN A 749 36.20 11.65 30.24
CA GLN A 749 35.34 10.70 30.92
C GLN A 749 34.18 11.44 31.61
N THR A 750 33.03 11.60 30.96
CA THR A 750 31.79 11.75 31.74
C THR A 750 31.43 10.36 32.26
N LYS A 751 31.85 10.06 33.50
CA LYS A 751 31.16 9.11 34.38
C LYS A 751 29.73 9.63 34.52
N MET A 752 28.71 8.79 34.31
CA MET A 752 27.42 9.10 34.92
C MET A 752 27.64 9.00 36.42
N LEU A 753 27.66 10.14 37.10
CA LEU A 753 27.72 10.24 38.54
C LEU A 753 26.37 9.77 39.08
N PHE A 754 26.37 8.62 39.73
CA PHE A 754 25.33 8.23 40.67
C PHE A 754 25.63 8.97 41.97
N GLN A 755 24.66 9.69 42.53
CA GLN A 755 24.81 10.26 43.86
C GLN A 755 23.60 9.86 44.71
N GLU A 756 23.92 9.27 45.86
CA GLU A 756 23.02 8.93 46.95
C GLU A 756 22.48 10.22 47.58
N ASP A 757 21.23 10.13 48.05
CA ASP A 757 20.51 11.06 48.93
C ASP A 757 19.70 12.21 48.30
N GLY A 758 18.39 11.95 48.13
CA GLY A 758 17.31 12.94 48.25
C GLY A 758 16.74 13.49 46.94
N ASP A 759 15.45 13.18 46.68
CA ASP A 759 14.53 13.78 45.68
C ASP A 759 14.57 13.29 44.20
N VAL A 760 14.27 11.98 44.01
CA VAL A 760 13.41 11.25 43.02
C VAL A 760 13.24 11.81 41.57
N LEU A 761 13.45 11.05 40.47
CA LEU A 761 12.48 10.06 39.90
C LEU A 761 13.08 9.03 38.91
N ILE A 762 12.90 7.75 39.25
CA ILE A 762 12.92 6.60 38.34
C ILE A 762 11.60 6.63 37.53
N MET A 763 11.65 6.55 36.20
CA MET A 763 10.46 6.07 35.46
C MET A 763 10.41 4.55 35.55
N ALA A 764 9.88 4.07 36.67
CA ALA A 764 9.42 2.70 36.83
C ALA A 764 7.94 2.67 36.41
N GLY A 765 7.68 2.21 35.19
CA GLY A 765 6.73 1.10 35.07
C GLY A 765 7.57 -0.14 34.85
N ASP A 766 7.12 -1.32 35.26
CA ASP A 766 7.85 -2.58 35.07
C ASP A 766 8.38 -2.71 33.63
N PHE A 767 9.63 -2.35 33.42
CA PHE A 767 10.38 -2.53 32.18
C PHE A 767 11.54 -3.44 32.55
N GLN A 768 11.27 -4.75 32.47
CA GLN A 768 12.35 -5.71 32.28
C GLN A 768 12.83 -5.56 30.83
N ALA A 769 13.65 -4.54 30.56
CA ALA A 769 14.33 -4.38 29.29
C ALA A 769 15.74 -4.97 29.44
N GLU A 770 15.97 -6.16 28.88
CA GLU A 770 17.31 -6.66 28.64
C GLU A 770 17.96 -5.82 27.54
N PHE A 771 19.12 -5.23 27.81
CA PHE A 771 19.96 -4.62 26.77
C PHE A 771 20.67 -5.74 26.01
N GLN A 772 20.27 -6.01 24.77
CA GLN A 772 20.94 -6.97 23.90
C GLN A 772 21.86 -6.25 22.92
N HIS A 773 23.11 -6.70 22.84
CA HIS A 773 24.09 -6.24 21.85
C HIS A 773 23.71 -6.84 20.49
N GLY A 774 23.27 -6.00 19.56
CA GLY A 774 22.66 -6.44 18.30
C GLY A 774 23.67 -6.72 17.19
N VAL A 775 24.13 -7.96 17.09
CA VAL A 775 24.55 -8.56 15.82
C VAL A 775 23.71 -9.84 15.62
N PRO A 776 23.03 -10.03 14.47
CA PRO A 776 22.19 -11.19 14.23
C PRO A 776 22.93 -12.53 14.42
N PRO A 777 22.25 -13.59 14.91
CA PRO A 777 22.86 -14.90 15.09
C PRO A 777 23.47 -15.45 13.79
N ARG A 778 24.68 -15.98 13.91
CA ARG A 778 25.55 -16.45 12.82
C ARG A 778 24.93 -17.47 11.85
N SER A 779 23.94 -18.24 12.32
CA SER A 779 23.19 -19.24 11.53
C SER A 779 22.36 -18.65 10.38
N GLU A 780 22.23 -17.33 10.30
CA GLU A 780 21.45 -16.64 9.26
C GLU A 780 22.32 -16.03 8.15
N TRP A 781 23.65 -16.20 8.19
CA TRP A 781 24.62 -15.49 7.34
C TRP A 781 25.25 -16.33 6.20
N ASP A 782 25.04 -17.64 6.19
CA ASP A 782 25.73 -18.59 5.32
C ASP A 782 25.40 -18.47 3.81
N SER A 783 24.52 -17.54 3.40
CA SER A 783 24.05 -17.41 2.02
C SER A 783 24.59 -16.21 1.22
N LEU A 784 25.48 -15.40 1.80
CA LEU A 784 26.04 -14.18 1.18
C LEU A 784 27.48 -14.35 0.62
N MET A 785 27.77 -15.57 0.12
CA MET A 785 29.09 -16.17 -0.12
C MET A 785 29.98 -15.60 -1.26
N GLN A 786 29.89 -14.32 -1.65
CA GLN A 786 30.83 -13.73 -2.64
C GLN A 786 31.23 -12.26 -2.38
N ASN A 787 30.93 -11.68 -1.22
CA ASN A 787 31.26 -10.29 -0.90
C ASN A 787 32.57 -10.21 -0.05
N PRO A 788 33.51 -9.29 -0.36
CA PRO A 788 34.67 -8.98 0.50
C PRO A 788 34.37 -8.78 2.00
N MET A 789 33.16 -8.31 2.34
CA MET A 789 32.65 -8.19 3.70
C MET A 789 32.59 -9.55 4.43
N PHE A 790 32.27 -10.63 3.73
CA PHE A 790 32.21 -11.98 4.30
C PHE A 790 33.60 -12.52 4.60
N THR A 791 34.57 -12.30 3.71
CA THR A 791 35.98 -12.65 3.91
C THR A 791 36.57 -11.93 5.13
N ALA A 792 36.19 -10.67 5.36
CA ALA A 792 36.58 -9.93 6.55
C ALA A 792 35.97 -10.52 7.83
N MET A 793 34.68 -10.85 7.82
CA MET A 793 33.99 -11.45 8.98
C MET A 793 34.55 -12.85 9.35
N GLU A 794 34.84 -13.71 8.36
CA GLU A 794 35.53 -14.99 8.60
C GLU A 794 36.93 -14.81 9.20
N ALA A 795 37.64 -13.74 8.81
CA ALA A 795 38.95 -13.42 9.38
C ALA A 795 38.85 -12.98 10.85
N TRP A 796 37.78 -12.28 11.26
CA TRP A 796 37.56 -11.85 12.66
C TRP A 796 37.31 -13.03 13.60
N GLU A 797 36.62 -14.02 13.07
CA GLU A 797 36.31 -15.25 13.78
C GLU A 797 37.55 -16.12 13.99
N LYS A 798 38.37 -16.28 12.96
CA LYS A 798 39.70 -16.93 13.10
C LYS A 798 40.62 -16.17 14.04
N ALA A 799 40.43 -14.85 14.21
CA ALA A 799 41.17 -14.01 15.13
C ALA A 799 40.59 -13.96 16.57
N GLY A 800 39.48 -14.66 16.85
CA GLY A 800 38.89 -14.75 18.20
C GLY A 800 38.27 -13.45 18.73
N VAL A 801 37.85 -12.54 17.84
CA VAL A 801 37.33 -11.21 18.21
C VAL A 801 35.85 -11.27 18.63
N MET A 802 35.10 -12.31 18.24
CA MET A 802 33.73 -12.57 18.69
C MET A 802 33.74 -13.18 20.09
N ARG A 803 33.36 -12.41 21.12
CA ARG A 803 33.17 -12.92 22.49
C ARG A 803 31.72 -13.32 22.72
N GLU A 804 31.47 -14.61 22.94
CA GLU A 804 30.31 -15.05 23.72
C GLU A 804 30.54 -14.63 25.18
N ILE A 805 29.68 -13.75 25.71
CA ILE A 805 29.70 -13.40 27.14
C ILE A 805 28.67 -14.28 27.84
N ASP A 806 29.16 -15.29 28.56
CA ASP A 806 28.37 -16.19 29.40
C ASP A 806 28.03 -15.50 30.74
N TYR A 807 26.75 -15.20 30.99
CA TYR A 807 26.32 -14.33 32.10
C TYR A 807 26.02 -15.06 33.43
N HIS A 808 26.38 -16.34 33.57
CA HIS A 808 25.97 -17.13 34.75
C HIS A 808 27.04 -17.50 35.79
N GLN A 809 28.30 -17.03 35.70
CA GLN A 809 29.33 -17.55 36.63
C GLN A 809 29.88 -16.63 37.73
N ASN A 810 29.43 -15.39 37.93
CA ASN A 810 30.02 -14.53 38.99
C ASN A 810 29.04 -13.68 39.79
N ALA A 811 28.01 -14.28 40.38
CA ALA A 811 27.32 -13.71 41.54
C ALA A 811 27.60 -14.59 42.78
N PRO A 812 28.22 -14.07 43.86
CA PRO A 812 28.36 -14.84 45.08
C PRO A 812 26.98 -15.16 45.66
N PRO A 813 26.73 -16.40 46.12
CA PRO A 813 25.46 -16.75 46.74
C PRO A 813 25.36 -16.07 48.12
N GLY A 814 24.28 -15.35 48.37
CA GLY A 814 23.80 -15.17 49.76
C GLY A 814 23.52 -13.77 50.28
N VAL A 815 23.49 -12.70 49.48
CA VAL A 815 23.08 -11.39 50.00
C VAL A 815 21.65 -11.07 49.57
N LYS A 816 20.71 -11.46 50.43
CA LYS A 816 19.37 -10.87 50.49
C LYS A 816 19.48 -9.56 51.26
N HIS A 817 19.01 -8.45 50.70
CA HIS A 817 18.57 -7.35 51.55
C HIS A 817 17.24 -6.79 51.10
N GLU A 818 16.43 -6.55 52.13
CA GLU A 818 15.01 -6.26 52.19
C GLU A 818 14.72 -4.81 51.77
N ILE A 819 13.54 -4.68 51.19
CA ILE A 819 12.92 -3.45 50.68
C ILE A 819 12.14 -2.79 51.82
N PRO A 820 12.20 -1.45 51.97
CA PRO A 820 11.00 -0.64 52.03
C PRO A 820 10.65 -0.09 50.65
#